data_AF-A0A9P5C757-F1
#
_entry.id   AF-A0A9P5C757-F1
#
_cell.length_a   1.000
_cell.length_b   1.000
_cell.length_c   1.000
_cell.angle_alpha   90.00
_cell.angle_beta   90.00
_cell.angle_gamma   90.00
#
_symmetry.space_group_name_H-M   'P 1'
#
loop_
_entity.id
_entity.type
_entity.pdbx_description
1 polymer ?
#
loop_
_entity_poly.entity_id
_entity_poly.type
_entity_poly.pdbx_seq_one_letter_code
_entity_poly.pdbx_strand_id
1 'polypeptide(L)'
;MPPSLIFKLLLAQVNANTQLPTIKQQWASHKGASYYFSSKSLTVGVYQSLVDRGWRRSGTIFYKPDVLRHCCPHYTIRLPAAELKPLKDQRRTVNKWNDFVLGEDYKKGAAKIHPVSKEEKARLKNGFDLLQEIHRADLDNVKQPPEPAHRFEVTLEPAEFSKEKFELFHNYQSHVHKEKSSEISQSGFKRFLCTSPLQRTIRQVNGNPQQLGSYHQCYRLDGRLIAMGVLDLLPHCVSGVYLLYHSDYEKWQFGKLSALREAALAIEGGYEYYYMGYYIHSCTKMRYKGDYKPQHVLDPESYEWNPLDGELKRLLDRKAYVSLSRERARKDFVASAQKNDVDAIHDHKNDVLEDFPLPTAAEAGNAVQNGTSLFDLKIPGVMTEEEIESTVDLGSTPIRVRGRLAEAQHLLSWDDGDVRQPHSIKGIIGRPIKGLPDSITVDSDAPASEIFRKIASVSKFSIHRLRVTKGSDGSAVPNASGVTVHETGLRNKSAVDVKDLGAQISWRTVFIVEYLGPLLIHPLMYLARPYIYGTNAPATQLQKLTLFMCVFHFAKREYETIFVHRFSSATMPARNIVKNSGYYWVLSGFNLAYWSYGPNSPAARASNPLLTYLGVALFVIGEMCNFSTHLTLRDLRRPGSTDRGIPQGLGFNLVTCPNYMFEAIAWIGVALVNWSLSTVIFIIVAVGQMGVWAWKKEKRYRKEFGDKYKRKRYAILPGIW
;
A
#
# COMPACT_ATOMS: atom_id res chain seq x y z
N MET A 1 -6.32 20.37 2.45
CA MET A 1 -6.67 19.76 1.14
C MET A 1 -6.85 18.23 1.26
N PRO A 2 -7.78 17.60 0.51
CA PRO A 2 -7.89 16.15 0.47
C PRO A 2 -6.67 15.50 -0.19
N PRO A 3 -6.23 14.29 0.23
CA PRO A 3 -5.03 13.61 -0.30
C PRO A 3 -5.06 13.38 -1.82
N SER A 4 -6.24 13.34 -2.44
CA SER A 4 -6.39 13.22 -3.90
C SER A 4 -6.04 14.51 -4.65
N LEU A 5 -6.16 15.68 -4.02
CA LEU A 5 -5.83 16.97 -4.64
C LEU A 5 -4.31 17.19 -4.64
N ILE A 6 -3.62 16.88 -3.54
CA ILE A 6 -2.14 16.89 -3.47
C ILE A 6 -1.54 15.97 -4.53
N PHE A 7 -2.15 14.80 -4.79
CA PHE A 7 -1.71 13.89 -5.84
C PHE A 7 -1.90 14.47 -7.26
N LYS A 8 -3.02 15.14 -7.52
CA LYS A 8 -3.24 15.85 -8.77
C LYS A 8 -2.27 17.01 -8.94
N LEU A 9 -1.94 17.75 -7.88
CA LEU A 9 -0.96 18.84 -7.88
C LEU A 9 0.47 18.33 -8.13
N LEU A 10 0.84 17.17 -7.58
CA LEU A 10 2.14 16.52 -7.86
C LEU A 10 2.23 15.90 -9.26
N LEU A 11 1.10 15.46 -9.85
CA LEU A 11 1.03 15.01 -11.25
C LEU A 11 0.83 16.16 -12.24
N ALA A 12 0.24 17.27 -11.84
CA ALA A 12 0.07 18.50 -12.60
C ALA A 12 1.43 19.13 -12.95
N GLN A 13 2.39 19.01 -12.02
CA GLN A 13 3.81 19.28 -12.27
C GLN A 13 4.41 18.41 -13.38
N VAL A 14 3.72 17.33 -13.77
CA VAL A 14 4.18 16.24 -14.65
C VAL A 14 3.10 15.93 -15.70
N ASN A 15 2.71 16.94 -16.49
CA ASN A 15 1.81 16.96 -17.64
C ASN A 15 1.40 15.58 -18.25
N ALA A 16 0.58 14.76 -17.56
CA ALA A 16 0.15 13.46 -18.07
C ALA A 16 -1.06 12.82 -17.36
N ASN A 17 -2.05 12.54 -18.19
CA ASN A 17 -3.14 11.56 -18.11
C ASN A 17 -2.75 10.26 -17.37
N THR A 18 -3.25 9.98 -16.14
CA THR A 18 -3.59 8.62 -15.61
C THR A 18 -3.89 8.55 -14.08
N GLN A 19 -4.23 7.33 -13.64
CA GLN A 19 -4.89 6.85 -12.42
C GLN A 19 -4.33 7.33 -11.06
N LEU A 20 -5.25 7.70 -10.16
CA LEU A 20 -5.00 8.17 -8.79
C LEU A 20 -4.62 7.00 -7.85
N PRO A 21 -3.56 7.14 -7.06
CA PRO A 21 -3.22 6.22 -6.01
C PRO A 21 -3.30 6.87 -4.62
N THR A 22 -3.04 6.08 -3.58
CA THR A 22 -3.27 6.48 -2.18
C THR A 22 -2.04 7.21 -1.62
N ILE A 23 -2.23 8.46 -1.20
CA ILE A 23 -1.23 9.18 -0.38
C ILE A 23 -1.31 8.72 1.07
N LYS A 24 -0.14 8.51 1.68
CA LYS A 24 0.10 8.63 3.12
C LYS A 24 1.13 9.76 3.31
N GLN A 25 1.10 10.48 4.40
CA GLN A 25 2.10 11.47 4.86
C GLN A 25 2.65 10.96 6.20
N GLN A 26 3.87 11.19 6.70
CA GLN A 26 5.15 11.77 6.28
C GLN A 26 6.27 10.82 6.79
N TRP A 27 7.55 11.06 6.50
CA TRP A 27 8.61 10.76 7.46
C TRP A 27 9.54 11.97 7.53
N ALA A 28 9.40 12.77 8.58
CA ALA A 28 10.39 13.78 8.95
C ALA A 28 11.31 13.12 9.99
N SER A 29 12.61 13.15 9.73
CA SER A 29 13.63 12.84 10.74
C SER A 29 14.53 14.05 10.89
N HIS A 30 15.32 14.09 11.95
CA HIS A 30 16.38 15.09 12.14
C HIS A 30 17.41 15.15 10.99
N LYS A 31 17.33 14.27 9.98
CA LYS A 31 18.29 14.13 8.88
C LYS A 31 17.74 14.50 7.49
N GLY A 32 16.44 14.75 7.32
CA GLY A 32 15.89 15.09 6.00
C GLY A 32 14.36 15.01 5.90
N ALA A 33 13.83 15.64 4.84
CA ALA A 33 12.42 15.60 4.43
C ALA A 33 12.28 15.09 2.97
N SER A 34 11.15 14.48 2.64
CA SER A 34 10.84 14.03 1.28
C SER A 34 9.34 14.03 1.04
N TYR A 35 8.90 14.39 -0.15
CA TYR A 35 7.56 14.04 -0.60
C TYR A 35 7.50 12.56 -0.90
N TYR A 36 6.35 11.94 -0.64
CA TYR A 36 6.08 10.63 -1.17
C TYR A 36 4.60 10.42 -1.49
N PHE A 37 4.37 9.49 -2.41
CA PHE A 37 3.06 8.89 -2.65
C PHE A 37 3.26 7.40 -2.88
N SER A 38 2.20 6.60 -2.77
CA SER A 38 2.26 5.19 -3.15
C SER A 38 1.33 4.93 -4.30
N SER A 39 1.70 4.09 -5.27
CA SER A 39 0.82 3.60 -6.34
C SER A 39 0.93 2.10 -6.53
N LYS A 40 -0.20 1.48 -6.89
CA LYS A 40 -0.27 0.06 -7.29
C LYS A 40 -0.18 -0.13 -8.80
N SER A 41 -0.40 0.92 -9.59
CA SER A 41 -0.32 0.87 -11.04
C SER A 41 0.03 2.24 -11.60
N LEU A 42 1.00 2.29 -12.51
CA LEU A 42 1.49 3.49 -13.17
C LEU A 42 1.98 3.13 -14.57
N THR A 43 1.76 4.00 -15.55
CA THR A 43 2.35 3.81 -16.88
C THR A 43 3.83 4.20 -16.84
N VAL A 44 4.63 3.57 -17.69
CA VAL A 44 6.07 3.87 -17.82
C VAL A 44 6.34 5.31 -18.26
N GLY A 45 5.47 5.90 -19.08
CA GLY A 45 5.59 7.30 -19.51
C GLY A 45 5.38 8.31 -18.39
N VAL A 46 4.46 8.04 -17.45
CA VAL A 46 4.31 8.90 -16.26
C VAL A 46 5.54 8.78 -15.37
N TYR A 47 6.05 7.55 -15.17
CA TYR A 47 7.25 7.41 -14.34
C TYR A 47 8.49 8.05 -14.96
N GLN A 48 8.68 7.98 -16.29
CA GLN A 48 9.71 8.74 -17.01
C GLN A 48 9.64 10.23 -16.65
N SER A 49 8.46 10.81 -16.78
CA SER A 49 8.23 12.24 -16.54
C SER A 49 8.50 12.64 -15.08
N LEU A 50 8.26 11.72 -14.13
CA LEU A 50 8.58 11.88 -12.71
C LEU A 50 10.11 11.80 -12.47
N VAL A 51 10.78 10.81 -13.04
CA VAL A 51 12.22 10.60 -12.87
C VAL A 51 13.02 11.78 -13.43
N ASP A 52 12.55 12.35 -14.55
CA ASP A 52 13.10 13.56 -15.17
C ASP A 52 12.91 14.84 -14.34
N ARG A 53 12.13 14.76 -13.25
CA ARG A 53 11.93 15.84 -12.26
C ARG A 53 12.47 15.47 -10.87
N GLY A 54 13.35 14.48 -10.83
CA GLY A 54 14.04 14.08 -9.61
C GLY A 54 13.25 13.17 -8.66
N TRP A 55 12.15 12.58 -9.12
CA TRP A 55 11.47 11.53 -8.35
C TRP A 55 12.14 10.17 -8.51
N ARG A 56 12.02 9.31 -7.50
CA ARG A 56 12.43 7.90 -7.54
C ARG A 56 11.36 7.03 -6.90
N ARG A 57 11.50 5.71 -7.05
CA ARG A 57 10.61 4.73 -6.41
C ARG A 57 11.37 3.67 -5.62
N SER A 58 10.68 3.09 -4.65
CA SER A 58 11.05 1.89 -3.90
C SER A 58 9.81 1.01 -3.80
N GLY A 59 9.79 -0.09 -4.55
CA GLY A 59 8.59 -0.87 -4.76
C GLY A 59 7.44 -0.03 -5.33
N THR A 60 6.37 0.11 -4.53
CA THR A 60 5.16 0.90 -4.84
C THR A 60 5.19 2.32 -4.30
N ILE A 61 6.24 2.72 -3.60
CA ILE A 61 6.38 4.06 -3.00
C ILE A 61 7.23 4.92 -3.93
N PHE A 62 6.78 6.11 -4.24
CA PHE A 62 7.50 7.13 -5.00
C PHE A 62 7.86 8.26 -4.07
N TYR A 63 9.04 8.85 -4.26
CA TYR A 63 9.53 9.91 -3.39
C TYR A 63 10.38 10.94 -4.15
N LYS A 64 10.30 12.19 -3.71
CA LYS A 64 11.16 13.30 -4.12
C LYS A 64 11.82 13.90 -2.88
N PRO A 65 13.15 13.74 -2.72
CA PRO A 65 13.88 14.34 -1.62
C PRO A 65 13.83 15.86 -1.65
N ASP A 66 13.79 16.48 -0.48
CA ASP A 66 14.09 17.90 -0.33
C ASP A 66 15.61 18.10 -0.44
N VAL A 67 16.08 18.34 -1.67
CA VAL A 67 17.52 18.40 -1.99
C VAL A 67 18.22 19.53 -1.26
N LEU A 68 17.51 20.62 -0.98
CA LEU A 68 18.03 21.83 -0.33
C LEU A 68 18.33 21.59 1.15
N ARG A 69 17.37 21.01 1.87
CA ARG A 69 17.47 20.82 3.33
C ARG A 69 18.10 19.48 3.72
N HIS A 70 18.51 18.66 2.75
CA HIS A 70 19.18 17.40 3.01
C HIS A 70 20.67 17.62 3.33
N CYS A 71 21.21 16.93 4.33
CA CYS A 71 22.62 17.08 4.71
C CYS A 71 23.61 16.71 3.58
N CYS A 72 23.16 15.86 2.64
CA CYS A 72 23.88 15.47 1.44
C CYS A 72 22.94 15.57 0.23
N PRO A 73 23.00 16.65 -0.57
CA PRO A 73 22.06 16.85 -1.67
C PRO A 73 22.09 15.75 -2.74
N HIS A 74 20.90 15.28 -3.11
CA HIS A 74 20.68 14.18 -4.05
C HIS A 74 20.33 14.72 -5.44
N TYR A 75 21.32 14.79 -6.32
CA TYR A 75 21.10 15.24 -7.70
C TYR A 75 20.75 14.06 -8.60
N THR A 76 19.76 14.22 -9.48
CA THR A 76 19.51 13.22 -10.52
C THR A 76 20.60 13.32 -11.59
N ILE A 77 21.14 12.18 -12.01
CA ILE A 77 22.24 12.10 -12.99
C ILE A 77 21.86 11.18 -14.16
N ARG A 78 22.23 11.58 -15.37
CA ARG A 78 22.04 10.80 -16.60
C ARG A 78 23.27 10.81 -17.50
N LEU A 79 23.46 9.69 -18.19
CA LEU A 79 24.47 9.45 -19.20
C LEU A 79 23.80 9.33 -20.58
N PRO A 80 24.14 10.14 -21.58
CA PRO A 80 23.82 9.83 -22.98
C PRO A 80 24.58 8.55 -23.38
N ALA A 81 23.86 7.44 -23.54
CA ALA A 81 24.50 6.11 -23.57
C ALA A 81 25.42 5.95 -24.80
N ALA A 82 24.98 6.46 -25.95
CA ALA A 82 25.74 6.42 -27.20
C ALA A 82 27.03 7.27 -27.18
N GLU A 83 27.16 8.22 -26.25
CA GLU A 83 28.33 9.09 -26.11
C GLU A 83 29.32 8.59 -25.04
N LEU A 84 29.00 7.49 -24.34
CA LEU A 84 29.83 6.97 -23.26
C LEU A 84 31.24 6.65 -23.78
N LYS A 85 32.25 7.21 -23.10
CA LYS A 85 33.66 6.89 -23.32
C LYS A 85 34.25 6.20 -22.10
N PRO A 86 34.30 4.84 -22.09
CA PRO A 86 34.80 4.10 -20.94
C PRO A 86 36.24 4.46 -20.58
N LEU A 87 36.48 4.77 -19.30
CA LEU A 87 37.80 5.08 -18.77
C LEU A 87 38.73 3.86 -18.78
N LYS A 88 40.05 4.09 -18.65
CA LYS A 88 41.06 3.03 -18.67
C LYS A 88 40.80 1.94 -17.62
N ASP A 89 40.36 2.32 -16.43
CA ASP A 89 40.05 1.39 -15.34
C ASP A 89 38.76 0.60 -15.62
N GLN A 90 37.72 1.24 -16.17
CA GLN A 90 36.47 0.60 -16.59
C GLN A 90 36.73 -0.45 -17.68
N ARG A 91 37.50 -0.11 -18.72
CA ARG A 91 37.93 -1.04 -19.78
C ARG A 91 38.74 -2.20 -19.21
N ARG A 92 39.66 -1.92 -18.28
CA ARG A 92 40.45 -2.96 -17.61
C ARG A 92 39.57 -3.93 -16.82
N THR A 93 38.51 -3.46 -16.17
CA THR A 93 37.58 -4.32 -15.43
C THR A 93 36.84 -5.26 -16.38
N VAL A 94 36.34 -4.77 -17.52
CA VAL A 94 35.70 -5.60 -18.55
C VAL A 94 36.68 -6.65 -19.10
N ASN A 95 37.87 -6.24 -19.50
CA ASN A 95 38.86 -7.16 -20.07
C ASN A 95 39.27 -8.25 -19.07
N LYS A 96 39.47 -7.90 -17.79
CA LYS A 96 39.77 -8.88 -16.74
C LYS A 96 38.64 -9.89 -16.54
N TRP A 97 37.38 -9.45 -16.59
CA TRP A 97 36.24 -10.35 -16.49
C TRP A 97 36.18 -11.28 -17.70
N ASN A 98 36.34 -10.75 -18.91
CA ASN A 98 36.37 -11.54 -20.13
C ASN A 98 37.50 -12.58 -20.12
N ASP A 99 38.71 -12.18 -19.71
CA ASP A 99 39.85 -13.09 -19.61
C ASP A 99 39.62 -14.22 -18.60
N PHE A 100 38.95 -13.91 -17.48
CA PHE A 100 38.59 -14.90 -16.47
C PHE A 100 37.57 -15.92 -17.00
N VAL A 101 36.48 -15.44 -17.62
CA VAL A 101 35.42 -16.31 -18.16
C VAL A 101 35.94 -17.18 -19.30
N LEU A 102 36.68 -16.59 -20.24
CA LEU A 102 37.19 -17.31 -21.40
C LEU A 102 38.32 -18.29 -21.00
N GLY A 103 39.27 -17.85 -20.18
CA GLY A 103 40.44 -18.64 -19.80
C GLY A 103 41.53 -18.71 -20.87
N GLU A 104 42.74 -19.07 -20.45
CA GLU A 104 43.92 -19.12 -21.34
C GLU A 104 43.83 -20.23 -22.40
N ASP A 105 43.27 -21.39 -22.04
CA ASP A 105 43.19 -22.55 -22.93
C ASP A 105 42.21 -22.30 -24.08
N TYR A 106 41.04 -21.72 -23.80
CA TYR A 106 40.13 -21.25 -24.83
C TYR A 106 40.81 -20.23 -25.74
N LYS A 107 41.47 -19.21 -25.18
CA LYS A 107 42.11 -18.16 -25.99
C LYS A 107 43.17 -18.75 -26.94
N LYS A 108 43.97 -19.72 -26.49
CA LYS A 108 44.95 -20.43 -27.32
C LYS A 108 44.31 -21.32 -28.38
N GLY A 109 43.26 -22.06 -28.02
CA GLY A 109 42.56 -22.97 -28.94
C GLY A 109 41.74 -22.21 -29.99
N ALA A 110 40.98 -21.20 -29.56
CA ALA A 110 40.19 -20.33 -30.44
C ALA A 110 41.08 -19.55 -31.41
N ALA A 111 42.28 -19.11 -31.00
CA ALA A 111 43.23 -18.48 -31.92
C ALA A 111 43.70 -19.39 -33.07
N LYS A 112 43.66 -20.72 -32.87
CA LYS A 112 43.99 -21.73 -33.90
C LYS A 112 42.79 -22.07 -34.78
N ILE A 113 41.62 -22.25 -34.18
CA ILE A 113 40.41 -22.77 -34.85
C ILE A 113 39.60 -21.63 -35.50
N HIS A 114 39.55 -20.47 -34.84
CA HIS A 114 38.79 -19.29 -35.25
C HIS A 114 39.72 -18.08 -35.39
N PRO A 115 40.66 -18.08 -36.37
CA PRO A 115 41.63 -17.03 -36.50
C PRO A 115 40.95 -15.68 -36.76
N VAL A 116 41.32 -14.69 -35.95
CA VAL A 116 40.88 -13.30 -36.11
C VAL A 116 41.70 -12.65 -37.21
N SER A 117 41.04 -11.94 -38.14
CA SER A 117 41.71 -11.27 -39.25
C SER A 117 42.72 -10.22 -38.75
N LYS A 118 43.66 -9.83 -39.61
CA LYS A 118 44.69 -8.84 -39.25
C LYS A 118 44.04 -7.48 -38.98
N GLU A 119 43.02 -7.12 -39.74
CA GLU A 119 42.22 -5.90 -39.57
C GLU A 119 41.52 -5.91 -38.21
N GLU A 120 40.87 -7.02 -37.87
CA GLU A 120 40.14 -7.14 -36.60
C GLU A 120 41.10 -7.15 -35.39
N LYS A 121 42.27 -7.81 -35.50
CA LYS A 121 43.32 -7.71 -34.46
C LYS A 121 43.83 -6.27 -34.29
N ALA A 122 43.99 -5.52 -35.37
CA ALA A 122 44.39 -4.12 -35.30
C ALA A 122 43.30 -3.24 -34.65
N ARG A 123 42.02 -3.51 -34.97
CA ARG A 123 40.86 -2.84 -34.36
C ARG A 123 40.79 -3.07 -32.86
N LEU A 124 40.90 -4.33 -32.42
CA LEU A 124 40.89 -4.73 -31.00
C LEU A 124 42.08 -4.14 -30.21
N LYS A 125 43.23 -3.92 -30.87
CA LYS A 125 44.41 -3.34 -30.22
C LYS A 125 44.29 -1.83 -30.00
N ASN A 126 43.62 -1.12 -30.92
CA ASN A 126 43.62 0.34 -30.98
C ASN A 126 42.30 0.99 -30.52
N GLY A 127 41.22 0.21 -30.36
CA GLY A 127 39.89 0.69 -29.97
C GLY A 127 39.33 0.00 -28.73
N PHE A 128 38.21 0.52 -28.22
CA PHE A 128 37.35 -0.18 -27.27
C PHE A 128 35.91 0.06 -27.70
N ASP A 129 35.33 -0.95 -28.36
CA ASP A 129 33.91 -0.96 -28.71
C ASP A 129 33.15 -1.53 -27.52
N LEU A 130 32.30 -0.70 -26.91
CA LEU A 130 31.56 -1.08 -25.70
C LEU A 130 30.68 -2.30 -25.93
N LEU A 131 29.90 -2.30 -27.02
CA LEU A 131 28.95 -3.38 -27.31
C LEU A 131 29.71 -4.67 -27.58
N GLN A 132 30.77 -4.61 -28.38
CA GLN A 132 31.56 -5.81 -28.64
C GLN A 132 32.23 -6.36 -27.38
N GLU A 133 32.92 -5.52 -26.60
CA GLU A 133 33.72 -5.99 -25.46
C GLU A 133 32.86 -6.40 -24.26
N ILE A 134 31.72 -5.75 -24.01
CA ILE A 134 30.87 -6.11 -22.87
C ILE A 134 30.14 -7.45 -23.09
N HIS A 135 29.94 -7.83 -24.35
CA HIS A 135 29.25 -9.06 -24.77
C HIS A 135 30.19 -10.21 -25.12
N ARG A 136 31.50 -9.95 -25.19
CA ARG A 136 32.52 -10.88 -25.66
C ARG A 136 32.57 -12.23 -24.93
N ALA A 137 32.31 -12.22 -23.63
CA ALA A 137 32.34 -13.42 -22.79
C ALA A 137 30.96 -14.06 -22.59
N ASP A 138 29.90 -13.50 -23.19
CA ASP A 138 28.58 -14.10 -23.14
C ASP A 138 28.58 -15.41 -23.92
N LEU A 139 27.99 -16.45 -23.34
CA LEU A 139 27.96 -17.78 -23.92
C LEU A 139 27.49 -17.80 -25.39
N ASP A 140 26.47 -17.00 -25.72
CA ASP A 140 25.89 -16.91 -27.06
C ASP A 140 26.85 -16.30 -28.10
N ASN A 141 27.87 -15.56 -27.66
CA ASN A 141 28.87 -14.90 -28.52
C ASN A 141 30.22 -15.65 -28.55
N VAL A 142 30.43 -16.62 -27.66
CA VAL A 142 31.65 -17.42 -27.58
C VAL A 142 31.60 -18.53 -28.64
N LYS A 143 32.57 -18.54 -29.57
CA LYS A 143 32.67 -19.55 -30.63
C LYS A 143 33.19 -20.87 -30.07
N GLN A 144 32.40 -21.93 -30.22
CA GLN A 144 32.74 -23.29 -29.77
C GLN A 144 32.86 -24.24 -30.97
N PRO A 145 33.78 -25.23 -30.94
CA PRO A 145 34.83 -25.45 -29.93
C PRO A 145 36.03 -24.48 -30.10
N PRO A 146 36.92 -24.32 -29.08
CA PRO A 146 36.93 -25.00 -27.77
C PRO A 146 35.93 -24.39 -26.76
N GLU A 147 35.68 -25.07 -25.65
CA GLU A 147 34.84 -24.55 -24.56
C GLU A 147 35.56 -23.44 -23.77
N PRO A 148 34.85 -22.38 -23.33
CA PRO A 148 35.41 -21.40 -22.40
C PRO A 148 35.65 -22.01 -21.00
N ALA A 149 36.51 -21.38 -20.20
CA ALA A 149 36.76 -21.82 -18.82
C ALA A 149 35.52 -21.76 -17.93
N HIS A 150 34.62 -20.80 -18.20
CA HIS A 150 33.34 -20.65 -17.52
C HIS A 150 32.22 -20.32 -18.50
N ARG A 151 31.00 -20.75 -18.17
CA ARG A 151 29.79 -20.42 -18.92
C ARG A 151 29.14 -19.19 -18.31
N PHE A 152 29.24 -18.05 -19.00
CA PHE A 152 28.67 -16.79 -18.53
C PHE A 152 27.43 -16.40 -19.33
N GLU A 153 26.32 -16.18 -18.64
CA GLU A 153 25.02 -15.87 -19.24
C GLU A 153 24.43 -14.63 -18.58
N VAL A 154 23.91 -13.71 -19.38
CA VAL A 154 23.19 -12.53 -18.88
C VAL A 154 21.80 -12.53 -19.47
N THR A 155 20.80 -12.51 -18.61
CA THR A 155 19.38 -12.57 -19.01
C THR A 155 18.62 -11.38 -18.46
N LEU A 156 17.64 -10.90 -19.23
CA LEU A 156 16.71 -9.87 -18.79
C LEU A 156 15.38 -10.53 -18.43
N GLU A 157 15.12 -10.68 -17.14
CA GLU A 157 13.95 -11.37 -16.63
C GLU A 157 12.93 -10.38 -16.05
N PRO A 158 11.63 -10.70 -16.00
CA PRO A 158 10.68 -9.93 -15.21
C PRO A 158 11.17 -9.73 -13.77
N ALA A 159 10.85 -8.58 -13.18
CA ALA A 159 11.13 -8.27 -11.78
C ALA A 159 10.26 -9.09 -10.80
N GLU A 160 10.29 -10.41 -10.93
CA GLU A 160 9.50 -11.36 -10.16
C GLU A 160 10.38 -12.09 -9.15
N PHE A 161 9.71 -12.64 -8.13
CA PHE A 161 10.38 -13.40 -7.08
C PHE A 161 10.85 -14.75 -7.62
N SER A 162 12.10 -15.10 -7.36
CA SER A 162 12.58 -16.47 -7.39
C SER A 162 13.40 -16.75 -6.13
N LYS A 163 13.52 -18.04 -5.78
CA LYS A 163 14.35 -18.45 -4.64
C LYS A 163 15.82 -18.09 -4.84
N GLU A 164 16.34 -18.34 -6.05
CA GLU A 164 17.70 -18.00 -6.46
C GLU A 164 18.01 -16.49 -6.29
N LYS A 165 17.11 -15.61 -6.75
CA LYS A 165 17.26 -14.15 -6.59
C LYS A 165 17.23 -13.72 -5.12
N PHE A 166 16.41 -14.37 -4.30
CA PHE A 166 16.35 -14.10 -2.87
C PHE A 166 17.61 -14.57 -2.13
N GLU A 167 18.20 -15.71 -2.51
CA GLU A 167 19.45 -16.20 -1.95
C GLU A 167 20.62 -15.23 -2.24
N LEU A 168 20.68 -14.69 -3.47
CA LEU A 168 21.62 -13.63 -3.82
C LEU A 168 21.40 -12.36 -2.96
N PHE A 169 20.14 -11.91 -2.82
CA PHE A 169 19.80 -10.77 -1.99
C PHE A 169 20.20 -10.99 -0.52
N HIS A 170 19.93 -12.18 0.02
CA HIS A 170 20.27 -12.52 1.39
C HIS A 170 21.78 -12.51 1.62
N ASN A 171 22.55 -13.10 0.71
CA ASN A 171 24.01 -13.02 0.74
C ASN A 171 24.49 -11.55 0.74
N TYR A 172 23.97 -10.73 -0.18
CA TYR A 172 24.39 -9.33 -0.30
C TYR A 172 24.06 -8.51 0.95
N GLN A 173 22.84 -8.61 1.49
CA GLN A 173 22.44 -7.89 2.70
C GLN A 173 23.30 -8.32 3.91
N SER A 174 23.58 -9.62 4.04
CA SER A 174 24.40 -10.16 5.13
C SER A 174 25.86 -9.69 5.06
N HIS A 175 26.45 -9.63 3.86
CA HIS A 175 27.88 -9.36 3.69
C HIS A 175 28.21 -7.88 3.47
N VAL A 176 27.40 -7.17 2.69
CA VAL A 176 27.63 -5.76 2.33
C VAL A 176 26.99 -4.81 3.34
N HIS A 177 25.74 -5.07 3.74
CA HIS A 177 25.02 -4.23 4.71
C HIS A 177 25.12 -4.71 6.15
N LYS A 178 25.69 -5.89 6.39
CA LYS A 178 25.86 -6.50 7.73
C LYS A 178 24.54 -6.66 8.50
N GLU A 179 23.44 -6.83 7.78
CA GLU A 179 22.12 -7.09 8.38
C GLU A 179 22.07 -8.50 8.97
N LYS A 180 21.32 -8.67 10.07
CA LYS A 180 21.16 -10.00 10.68
C LYS A 180 20.21 -10.84 9.83
N SER A 181 20.44 -12.15 9.78
CA SER A 181 19.57 -13.07 9.02
C SER A 181 18.08 -12.96 9.41
N SER A 182 17.77 -12.65 10.67
CA SER A 182 16.39 -12.41 11.15
C SER A 182 15.71 -11.17 10.56
N GLU A 183 16.49 -10.21 10.07
CA GLU A 183 15.99 -8.95 9.48
C GLU A 183 15.77 -9.09 7.96
N ILE A 184 16.41 -10.08 7.34
CA ILE A 184 16.36 -10.34 5.90
C ILE A 184 15.23 -11.32 5.60
N SER A 185 14.13 -10.81 5.03
CA SER A 185 12.92 -11.61 4.76
C SER A 185 12.56 -11.64 3.27
N GLN A 186 11.95 -12.75 2.84
CA GLN A 186 11.40 -12.87 1.47
C GLN A 186 10.33 -11.80 1.19
N SER A 187 9.51 -11.46 2.18
CA SER A 187 8.51 -10.41 2.05
C SER A 187 9.14 -9.02 1.89
N GLY A 188 10.24 -8.75 2.60
CA GLY A 188 11.07 -7.57 2.41
C GLY A 188 11.63 -7.47 0.99
N PHE A 189 12.26 -8.55 0.50
CA PHE A 189 12.77 -8.63 -0.87
C PHE A 189 11.67 -8.42 -1.92
N LYS A 190 10.54 -9.13 -1.80
CA LYS A 190 9.38 -8.97 -2.68
C LYS A 190 8.88 -7.53 -2.71
N ARG A 191 8.74 -6.89 -1.54
CA ARG A 191 8.26 -5.51 -1.42
C ARG A 191 9.23 -4.51 -2.04
N PHE A 192 10.53 -4.72 -1.84
CA PHE A 192 11.57 -3.77 -2.22
C PHE A 192 11.94 -3.86 -3.71
N LEU A 193 12.18 -5.08 -4.22
CA LEU A 193 12.79 -5.28 -5.54
C LEU A 193 11.88 -5.96 -6.57
N CYS A 194 10.88 -6.74 -6.14
CA CYS A 194 9.97 -7.41 -7.09
C CYS A 194 8.67 -6.64 -7.36
N THR A 195 8.11 -6.00 -6.33
CA THR A 195 6.81 -5.34 -6.47
C THR A 195 6.99 -4.05 -7.27
N SER A 196 6.44 -3.99 -8.47
CA SER A 196 6.47 -2.78 -9.30
C SER A 196 5.06 -2.31 -9.66
N PRO A 197 4.77 -1.00 -9.58
CA PRO A 197 3.56 -0.41 -10.13
C PRO A 197 3.62 -0.25 -11.66
N LEU A 198 4.81 -0.38 -12.28
CA LEU A 198 4.98 -0.10 -13.69
C LEU A 198 4.35 -1.19 -14.54
N GLN A 199 3.44 -0.78 -15.44
CA GLN A 199 2.84 -1.69 -16.41
C GLN A 199 3.87 -2.09 -17.45
N ARG A 200 4.16 -3.40 -17.53
CA ARG A 200 5.03 -3.94 -18.59
C ARG A 200 4.37 -3.79 -19.94
N THR A 201 5.06 -3.17 -20.89
CA THR A 201 4.57 -2.93 -22.25
C THR A 201 5.72 -3.08 -23.24
N ILE A 202 5.42 -3.24 -24.52
CA ILE A 202 6.41 -3.25 -25.60
C ILE A 202 6.03 -2.13 -26.56
N ARG A 203 7.01 -1.31 -26.96
CA ARG A 203 6.87 -0.27 -27.97
C ARG A 203 7.76 -0.59 -29.17
N GLN A 204 7.38 -0.18 -30.37
CA GLN A 204 8.26 -0.22 -31.55
C GLN A 204 9.04 1.09 -31.67
N VAL A 205 10.37 0.99 -31.78
CA VAL A 205 11.27 2.13 -32.02
C VAL A 205 12.21 1.72 -33.16
N ASN A 206 12.17 2.46 -34.26
CA ASN A 206 12.96 2.17 -35.47
C ASN A 206 12.80 0.72 -35.98
N GLY A 207 11.59 0.16 -35.87
CA GLY A 207 11.29 -1.22 -36.29
C GLY A 207 11.69 -2.31 -35.30
N ASN A 208 12.33 -1.96 -34.18
CA ASN A 208 12.75 -2.89 -33.14
C ASN A 208 11.84 -2.83 -31.90
N PRO A 209 11.55 -3.98 -31.25
CA PRO A 209 10.79 -4.02 -30.02
C PRO A 209 11.61 -3.50 -28.83
N GLN A 210 11.12 -2.44 -28.20
CA GLN A 210 11.63 -1.87 -26.96
C GLN A 210 10.77 -2.32 -25.77
N GLN A 211 11.38 -2.99 -24.80
CA GLN A 211 10.71 -3.53 -23.61
C GLN A 211 10.60 -2.48 -22.50
N LEU A 212 9.40 -2.16 -22.04
CA LEU A 212 9.20 -1.15 -21.00
C LEU A 212 8.62 -1.79 -19.73
N GLY A 213 9.06 -1.32 -18.56
CA GLY A 213 8.64 -1.82 -17.24
C GLY A 213 9.82 -2.15 -16.34
N SER A 214 9.58 -2.93 -15.28
CA SER A 214 10.62 -3.31 -14.32
C SER A 214 11.15 -4.72 -14.59
N TYR A 215 12.47 -4.84 -14.62
CA TYR A 215 13.19 -6.07 -14.97
C TYR A 215 14.36 -6.32 -14.02
N HIS A 216 14.75 -7.59 -13.92
CA HIS A 216 15.99 -8.03 -13.31
C HIS A 216 16.97 -8.45 -14.40
N GLN A 217 18.11 -7.78 -14.51
CA GLN A 217 19.22 -8.21 -15.34
C GLN A 217 20.08 -9.19 -14.51
N CYS A 218 19.95 -10.48 -14.80
CA CYS A 218 20.52 -11.58 -14.05
C CYS A 218 21.82 -12.08 -14.70
N TYR A 219 22.90 -12.11 -13.93
CA TYR A 219 24.23 -12.52 -14.35
C TYR A 219 24.55 -13.89 -13.75
N ARG A 220 24.69 -14.92 -14.60
CA ARG A 220 24.98 -16.29 -14.18
C ARG A 220 26.37 -16.72 -14.64
N LEU A 221 27.11 -17.37 -13.77
CA LEU A 221 28.38 -18.03 -14.07
C LEU A 221 28.27 -19.49 -13.69
N ASP A 222 28.50 -20.38 -14.65
CA ASP A 222 28.36 -21.84 -14.51
C ASP A 222 26.99 -22.25 -13.93
N GLY A 223 25.94 -21.55 -14.39
CA GLY A 223 24.56 -21.78 -13.94
C GLY A 223 24.19 -21.15 -12.58
N ARG A 224 25.14 -20.56 -11.84
CA ARG A 224 24.86 -19.88 -10.56
C ARG A 224 24.60 -18.39 -10.79
N LEU A 225 23.52 -17.83 -10.24
CA LEU A 225 23.31 -16.38 -10.21
C LEU A 225 24.31 -15.68 -9.27
N ILE A 226 25.18 -14.86 -9.85
CA ILE A 226 26.28 -14.18 -9.14
C ILE A 226 26.07 -12.68 -8.99
N ALA A 227 25.25 -12.06 -9.85
CA ALA A 227 24.86 -10.66 -9.73
C ALA A 227 23.46 -10.43 -10.33
N MET A 228 22.82 -9.35 -9.90
CA MET A 228 21.50 -8.94 -10.40
C MET A 228 21.35 -7.42 -10.35
N GLY A 229 21.15 -6.81 -11.52
CA GLY A 229 20.70 -5.41 -11.65
C GLY A 229 19.17 -5.34 -11.62
N VAL A 230 18.62 -4.37 -10.89
CA VAL A 230 17.18 -4.08 -10.82
C VAL A 230 16.95 -2.80 -11.63
N LEU A 231 16.24 -2.92 -12.74
CA LEU A 231 16.14 -1.89 -13.76
C LEU A 231 14.69 -1.49 -13.99
N ASP A 232 14.48 -0.20 -14.21
CA ASP A 232 13.27 0.34 -14.81
C ASP A 232 13.58 0.78 -16.24
N LEU A 233 12.99 0.10 -17.21
CA LEU A 233 13.09 0.42 -18.62
C LEU A 233 11.94 1.36 -18.99
N LEU A 234 12.29 2.60 -19.31
CA LEU A 234 11.37 3.71 -19.55
C LEU A 234 11.53 4.22 -20.99
N PRO A 235 10.54 4.95 -21.54
CA PRO A 235 10.56 5.35 -22.95
C PRO A 235 11.84 6.01 -23.45
N HIS A 236 12.58 6.75 -22.60
CA HIS A 236 13.82 7.41 -22.98
C HIS A 236 15.06 6.88 -22.25
N CYS A 237 14.90 6.13 -21.14
CA CYS A 237 16.05 5.71 -20.35
C CYS A 237 15.95 4.30 -19.76
N VAL A 238 17.14 3.71 -19.57
CA VAL A 238 17.36 2.60 -18.64
C VAL A 238 17.69 3.21 -17.28
N SER A 239 16.85 2.99 -16.28
CA SER A 239 17.07 3.51 -14.93
C SER A 239 17.53 2.41 -13.98
N GLY A 240 18.78 2.50 -13.51
CA GLY A 240 19.32 1.63 -12.49
C GLY A 240 18.71 1.92 -11.11
N VAL A 241 17.99 0.95 -10.55
CA VAL A 241 17.33 1.07 -9.23
C VAL A 241 18.23 0.50 -8.13
N TYR A 242 18.76 -0.70 -8.34
CA TYR A 242 19.59 -1.39 -7.35
C TYR A 242 20.49 -2.42 -8.02
N LEU A 243 21.63 -2.72 -7.42
CA LEU A 243 22.54 -3.78 -7.87
C LEU A 243 22.93 -4.67 -6.70
N LEU A 244 22.85 -5.97 -6.92
CA LEU A 244 23.25 -7.02 -5.98
C LEU A 244 24.34 -7.87 -6.62
N TYR A 245 25.28 -8.35 -5.81
CA TYR A 245 26.26 -9.34 -6.23
C TYR A 245 26.61 -10.28 -5.08
N HIS A 246 27.05 -11.50 -5.39
CA HIS A 246 27.44 -12.47 -4.40
C HIS A 246 28.84 -12.13 -3.86
N SER A 247 29.07 -12.29 -2.56
CA SER A 247 30.33 -11.96 -1.86
C SER A 247 31.58 -12.55 -2.54
N ASP A 248 31.50 -13.80 -3.02
CA ASP A 248 32.58 -14.50 -3.73
C ASP A 248 33.12 -13.73 -4.96
N TYR A 249 32.32 -12.82 -5.53
CA TYR A 249 32.62 -12.08 -6.74
C TYR A 249 32.92 -10.59 -6.50
N GLU A 250 33.07 -10.17 -5.25
CA GLU A 250 33.37 -8.76 -4.89
C GLU A 250 34.62 -8.22 -5.63
N LYS A 251 35.66 -9.05 -5.77
CA LYS A 251 36.92 -8.70 -6.46
C LYS A 251 36.75 -8.29 -7.93
N TRP A 252 35.64 -8.67 -8.57
CA TRP A 252 35.35 -8.42 -9.98
C TRP A 252 34.63 -7.09 -10.23
N GLN A 253 34.29 -6.34 -9.18
CA GLN A 253 33.72 -5.00 -9.27
C GLN A 253 32.45 -4.95 -10.14
N PHE A 254 31.47 -5.80 -9.84
CA PHE A 254 30.20 -5.87 -10.58
C PHE A 254 29.45 -4.54 -10.67
N GLY A 255 29.71 -3.59 -9.76
CA GLY A 255 29.23 -2.20 -9.89
C GLY A 255 29.67 -1.50 -11.18
N LYS A 256 30.88 -1.76 -11.67
CA LYS A 256 31.36 -1.21 -12.95
C LYS A 256 30.88 -2.02 -14.15
N LEU A 257 30.93 -3.35 -14.04
CA LEU A 257 30.49 -4.24 -15.11
C LEU A 257 29.02 -4.01 -15.44
N SER A 258 28.15 -3.96 -14.42
CA SER A 258 26.73 -3.68 -14.60
C SER A 258 26.46 -2.30 -15.19
N ALA A 259 27.11 -1.23 -14.71
CA ALA A 259 26.92 0.10 -15.27
C ALA A 259 27.24 0.16 -16.78
N LEU A 260 28.32 -0.50 -17.22
CA LEU A 260 28.66 -0.60 -18.64
C LEU A 260 27.68 -1.47 -19.42
N ARG A 261 27.20 -2.57 -18.82
CA ARG A 261 26.20 -3.46 -19.40
C ARG A 261 24.83 -2.81 -19.52
N GLU A 262 24.44 -1.98 -18.55
CA GLU A 262 23.20 -1.22 -18.55
C GLU A 262 23.26 -0.05 -19.55
N ALA A 263 24.43 0.56 -19.75
CA ALA A 263 24.64 1.51 -20.84
C ALA A 263 24.60 0.83 -22.22
N ALA A 264 25.18 -0.36 -22.37
CA ALA A 264 25.05 -1.16 -23.59
C ALA A 264 23.59 -1.53 -23.86
N LEU A 265 22.86 -2.00 -22.85
CA LEU A 265 21.42 -2.26 -22.93
C LEU A 265 20.62 -1.02 -23.37
N ALA A 266 21.02 0.18 -22.91
CA ALA A 266 20.41 1.42 -23.35
C ALA A 266 20.59 1.63 -24.86
N ILE A 267 21.80 1.46 -25.38
CA ILE A 267 22.10 1.59 -26.81
C ILE A 267 21.33 0.55 -27.63
N GLU A 268 21.40 -0.72 -27.23
CA GLU A 268 20.80 -1.85 -27.95
C GLU A 268 19.27 -1.79 -27.98
N GLY A 269 18.66 -1.36 -26.87
CA GLY A 269 17.21 -1.24 -26.74
C GLY A 269 16.64 0.07 -27.28
N GLY A 270 17.45 0.91 -27.94
CA GLY A 270 17.01 2.19 -28.48
C GLY A 270 16.59 3.21 -27.42
N TYR A 271 17.19 3.14 -26.23
CA TYR A 271 17.06 4.15 -25.18
C TYR A 271 18.13 5.22 -25.38
N GLU A 272 17.82 6.46 -25.04
CA GLU A 272 18.73 7.58 -25.21
C GLU A 272 19.71 7.69 -24.05
N TYR A 273 19.22 7.45 -22.82
CA TYR A 273 19.97 7.67 -21.61
C TYR A 273 20.07 6.45 -20.70
N TYR A 274 21.18 6.38 -19.96
CA TYR A 274 21.31 5.54 -18.79
C TYR A 274 21.27 6.40 -17.51
N TYR A 275 20.31 6.14 -16.64
CA TYR A 275 20.08 6.88 -15.40
C TYR A 275 20.65 6.09 -14.24
N MET A 276 21.72 6.62 -13.64
CA MET A 276 22.45 5.95 -12.54
C MET A 276 21.85 6.23 -11.15
N GLY A 277 20.60 6.68 -11.07
CA GLY A 277 19.94 7.08 -9.82
C GLY A 277 20.36 8.48 -9.35
N TYR A 278 20.77 8.62 -8.09
CA TYR A 278 21.25 9.88 -7.53
C TYR A 278 22.78 10.00 -7.55
N TYR A 279 23.27 11.18 -7.84
CA TYR A 279 24.63 11.65 -7.61
C TYR A 279 24.67 12.52 -6.34
N ILE A 280 25.55 12.18 -5.42
CA ILE A 280 25.77 12.93 -4.18
C ILE A 280 27.23 13.34 -4.16
N HIS A 281 27.50 14.61 -4.43
CA HIS A 281 28.86 15.11 -4.64
C HIS A 281 29.76 14.92 -3.42
N SER A 282 29.20 15.11 -2.22
CA SER A 282 29.89 14.97 -0.93
C SER A 282 30.08 13.52 -0.46
N CYS A 283 29.46 12.53 -1.13
CA CYS A 283 29.51 11.13 -0.70
C CYS A 283 30.47 10.33 -1.59
N THR A 284 31.59 9.87 -1.02
CA THR A 284 32.61 9.07 -1.73
C THR A 284 32.02 7.84 -2.42
N LYS A 285 31.06 7.15 -1.78
CA LYS A 285 30.41 5.94 -2.34
C LYS A 285 29.49 6.24 -3.53
N MET A 286 29.11 7.50 -3.75
CA MET A 286 28.19 7.92 -4.81
C MET A 286 28.85 8.83 -5.85
N ARG A 287 30.04 9.37 -5.56
CA ARG A 287 30.81 10.28 -6.42
C ARG A 287 31.29 9.61 -7.71
N TYR A 288 31.49 8.29 -7.70
CA TYR A 288 31.98 7.51 -8.86
C TYR A 288 31.07 7.60 -10.11
N LYS A 289 29.78 7.92 -9.93
CA LYS A 289 28.84 8.04 -11.06
C LYS A 289 29.24 9.18 -12.02
N GLY A 290 29.97 10.17 -11.52
CA GLY A 290 30.56 11.23 -12.35
C GLY A 290 31.71 10.78 -13.24
N ASP A 291 32.21 9.55 -13.08
CA ASP A 291 33.35 9.04 -13.87
C ASP A 291 32.93 8.44 -15.22
N TYR A 292 31.64 8.20 -15.45
CA TYR A 292 31.11 7.67 -16.71
C TYR A 292 30.78 8.80 -17.69
N LYS A 293 31.76 9.35 -18.40
CA LYS A 293 31.56 10.60 -19.16
C LYS A 293 30.95 10.37 -20.56
N PRO A 294 30.16 11.32 -21.08
CA PRO A 294 29.71 12.57 -20.45
C PRO A 294 28.52 12.37 -19.49
N GLN A 295 28.46 13.11 -18.38
CA GLN A 295 27.32 13.06 -17.45
C GLN A 295 26.61 14.40 -17.40
N HIS A 296 25.29 14.34 -17.25
CA HIS A 296 24.46 15.50 -16.99
C HIS A 296 23.75 15.35 -15.64
N VAL A 297 23.72 16.44 -14.89
CA VAL A 297 23.02 16.56 -13.62
C VAL A 297 21.80 17.45 -13.80
N LEU A 298 20.67 16.99 -13.30
CA LEU A 298 19.41 17.73 -13.28
C LEU A 298 19.50 18.88 -12.27
N ASP A 299 19.23 20.11 -12.72
CA ASP A 299 19.06 21.26 -11.86
C ASP A 299 17.83 21.03 -10.95
N PRO A 300 17.97 21.14 -9.62
CA PRO A 300 16.89 20.84 -8.69
C PRO A 300 15.75 21.88 -8.73
N GLU A 301 15.98 23.08 -9.28
CA GLU A 301 15.00 24.16 -9.34
C GLU A 301 14.37 24.25 -10.73
N SER A 302 15.17 24.30 -11.80
CA SER A 302 14.67 24.52 -13.17
C SER A 302 14.40 23.23 -13.97
N TYR A 303 14.87 22.08 -13.48
CA TYR A 303 14.88 20.81 -14.23
C TYR A 303 15.68 20.82 -15.53
N GLU A 304 16.57 21.79 -15.70
CA GLU A 304 17.51 21.79 -16.82
C GLU A 304 18.65 20.79 -16.58
N TRP A 305 19.06 20.10 -17.64
CA TRP A 305 20.18 19.17 -17.60
C TRP A 305 21.49 19.91 -17.87
N ASN A 306 22.39 19.88 -16.90
CA ASN A 306 23.67 20.59 -16.98
C ASN A 306 24.84 19.58 -16.98
N PRO A 307 25.86 19.74 -17.84
CA PRO A 307 27.05 18.90 -17.80
C PRO A 307 27.72 18.89 -16.42
N LEU A 308 28.12 17.71 -15.94
CA LEU A 308 28.84 17.53 -14.67
C LEU A 308 30.34 17.81 -14.84
N ASP A 309 30.66 19.01 -15.33
CA ASP A 309 32.00 19.52 -15.50
C ASP A 309 32.05 21.04 -15.30
N GLY A 310 33.16 21.66 -15.69
CA GLY A 310 33.33 23.11 -15.72
C GLY A 310 32.81 23.84 -14.48
N GLU A 311 31.84 24.71 -14.69
CA GLU A 311 31.25 25.56 -13.66
C GLU A 311 30.46 24.76 -12.61
N LEU A 312 29.60 23.82 -13.01
CA LEU A 312 28.78 23.05 -12.08
C LEU A 312 29.65 22.31 -11.08
N LYS A 313 30.68 21.62 -11.57
CA LYS A 313 31.60 20.87 -10.72
C LYS A 313 32.33 21.79 -9.74
N ARG A 314 32.85 22.93 -10.21
CA ARG A 314 33.53 23.93 -9.36
C ARG A 314 32.63 24.47 -8.26
N LEU A 315 31.33 24.66 -8.55
CA LEU A 315 30.36 25.12 -7.56
C LEU A 315 30.04 24.02 -6.55
N LEU A 316 29.86 22.77 -7.00
CA LEU A 316 29.62 21.64 -6.11
C LEU A 316 30.80 21.34 -5.18
N ASP A 317 32.03 21.62 -5.60
CA ASP A 317 33.22 21.52 -4.75
C ASP A 317 33.26 22.62 -3.65
N ARG A 318 32.50 23.72 -3.80
CA ARG A 318 32.51 24.89 -2.89
C ARG A 318 31.24 25.07 -2.08
N LYS A 319 30.08 24.67 -2.60
CA LYS A 319 28.75 24.86 -2.00
C LYS A 319 28.11 23.50 -1.71
N ALA A 320 27.38 23.41 -0.60
CA ALA A 320 26.64 22.20 -0.27
C ALA A 320 25.50 21.94 -1.28
N TYR A 321 24.74 22.99 -1.59
CA TYR A 321 23.64 22.99 -2.56
C TYR A 321 23.96 23.91 -3.74
N VAL A 322 23.61 23.49 -4.95
CA VAL A 322 23.86 24.21 -6.20
C VAL A 322 22.64 24.06 -7.11
N SER A 323 22.11 25.19 -7.55
CA SER A 323 21.24 25.30 -8.73
C SER A 323 21.89 26.29 -9.68
N LEU A 324 22.24 25.85 -10.90
CA LEU A 324 22.85 26.73 -11.90
C LEU A 324 21.87 27.77 -12.43
N SER A 325 20.59 27.44 -12.48
CA SER A 325 19.56 28.41 -12.85
C SER A 325 19.55 29.58 -11.85
N ARG A 326 19.61 29.29 -10.55
CA ARG A 326 19.75 30.29 -9.49
C ARG A 326 21.07 31.07 -9.58
N GLU A 327 22.21 30.40 -9.81
CA GLU A 327 23.49 31.09 -9.93
C GLU A 327 23.54 32.05 -11.13
N ARG A 328 22.89 31.69 -12.24
CA ARG A 328 22.77 32.57 -13.42
C ARG A 328 21.89 33.78 -13.11
N ALA A 329 20.69 33.57 -12.56
CA ALA A 329 19.80 34.65 -12.16
C ALA A 329 20.48 35.65 -11.19
N ARG A 330 21.27 35.13 -10.23
CA ARG A 330 22.07 35.96 -9.32
C ARG A 330 23.14 36.77 -10.06
N LYS A 331 23.86 36.17 -11.01
CA LYS A 331 24.86 36.90 -11.80
C LYS A 331 24.22 38.02 -12.63
N ASP A 332 23.07 37.75 -13.23
CA ASP A 332 22.32 38.73 -14.04
C ASP A 332 21.80 39.88 -13.15
N PHE A 333 21.34 39.57 -11.95
CA PHE A 333 20.98 40.58 -10.94
C PHE A 333 22.18 41.43 -10.51
N VAL A 334 23.32 40.82 -10.18
CA VAL A 334 24.53 41.56 -9.79
C VAL A 334 25.07 42.42 -10.95
N ALA A 335 25.04 41.89 -12.18
CA ALA A 335 25.47 42.63 -13.37
C ALA A 335 24.55 43.83 -13.69
N SER A 336 23.25 43.73 -13.38
CA SER A 336 22.30 44.84 -13.52
C SER A 336 22.39 45.84 -12.35
N ALA A 337 22.63 45.38 -11.12
CA ALA A 337 22.80 46.22 -9.93
C ALA A 337 24.11 47.04 -9.95
N GLN A 338 25.20 46.48 -10.49
CA GLN A 338 26.47 47.20 -10.69
C GLN A 338 26.36 48.45 -11.58
N LYS A 339 25.25 48.65 -12.29
CA LYS A 339 24.99 49.89 -13.05
C LYS A 339 24.34 51.01 -12.23
N ASN A 340 23.69 50.73 -11.09
CA ASN A 340 22.85 51.73 -10.41
C ASN A 340 23.02 51.86 -8.90
N ASP A 341 23.68 50.94 -8.17
CA ASP A 341 23.95 51.19 -6.74
C ASP A 341 25.02 50.24 -6.17
N VAL A 342 25.98 50.77 -5.42
CA VAL A 342 27.10 50.00 -4.84
C VAL A 342 26.70 49.38 -3.49
N ASP A 343 25.71 49.96 -2.81
CA ASP A 343 25.25 49.52 -1.48
C ASP A 343 24.39 48.25 -1.53
N ALA A 344 23.68 48.00 -2.65
CA ALA A 344 22.89 46.77 -2.87
C ALA A 344 23.74 45.49 -2.98
N ILE A 345 25.06 45.62 -3.22
CA ILE A 345 25.97 44.49 -3.45
C ILE A 345 26.43 43.85 -2.14
N HIS A 346 26.37 44.57 -1.02
CA HIS A 346 26.84 44.09 0.27
C HIS A 346 25.84 43.19 1.01
N ASP A 347 24.53 43.35 0.76
CA ASP A 347 23.46 42.60 1.44
C ASP A 347 23.28 41.17 0.88
N HIS A 348 23.33 40.99 -0.45
CA HIS A 348 23.17 39.66 -1.11
C HIS A 348 24.36 38.68 -0.94
N LYS A 349 25.42 39.05 -0.20
CA LYS A 349 26.58 38.15 0.00
C LYS A 349 26.29 36.98 0.95
N ASN A 350 25.31 37.11 1.85
CA ASN A 350 24.99 36.11 2.87
C ASN A 350 23.73 35.28 2.61
N ASP A 351 23.23 35.30 1.39
CA ASP A 351 21.93 34.77 1.00
C ASP A 351 21.89 33.24 0.94
N VAL A 352 21.97 32.63 2.12
CA VAL A 352 21.57 31.27 2.39
C VAL A 352 20.07 31.33 2.67
N LEU A 353 19.26 31.02 1.66
CA LEU A 353 17.86 30.60 1.83
C LEU A 353 16.80 31.70 2.10
N GLU A 354 17.01 33.00 1.82
CA GLU A 354 15.93 34.00 2.09
C GLU A 354 14.61 33.67 1.38
N ASP A 355 14.67 33.12 0.16
CA ASP A 355 13.49 32.66 -0.58
C ASP A 355 12.81 31.43 0.02
N PHE A 356 13.54 30.62 0.80
CA PHE A 356 13.12 29.31 1.28
C PHE A 356 12.90 29.34 2.81
N PRO A 357 11.64 29.41 3.29
CA PRO A 357 11.38 29.38 4.71
C PRO A 357 11.91 28.08 5.32
N LEU A 358 12.39 28.15 6.57
CA LEU A 358 12.84 27.01 7.37
C LEU A 358 14.10 26.33 6.77
N PRO A 359 15.31 26.82 7.08
CA PRO A 359 16.53 26.39 6.43
C PRO A 359 16.92 24.92 6.73
N THR A 360 16.41 24.35 7.82
CA THR A 360 16.75 22.97 8.21
C THR A 360 15.59 22.00 8.00
N ALA A 361 15.92 20.72 7.75
CA ALA A 361 14.92 19.65 7.67
C ALA A 361 14.10 19.48 8.96
N ALA A 362 14.69 19.79 10.11
CA ALA A 362 14.01 19.71 11.41
C ALA A 362 12.93 20.79 11.55
N GLU A 363 13.26 22.04 11.18
CA GLU A 363 12.31 23.15 11.19
C GLU A 363 11.18 22.93 10.18
N ALA A 364 11.51 22.51 8.95
CA ALA A 364 10.52 22.13 7.94
C ALA A 364 9.60 21.00 8.42
N GLY A 365 10.17 19.97 9.06
CA GLY A 365 9.41 18.86 9.65
C GLY A 365 8.45 19.30 10.75
N ASN A 366 8.90 20.18 11.65
CA ASN A 366 8.08 20.72 12.74
C ASN A 366 6.94 21.61 12.21
N ALA A 367 7.22 22.48 11.25
CA ALA A 367 6.22 23.35 10.65
C ALA A 367 5.08 22.56 10.00
N VAL A 368 5.42 21.48 9.28
CA VAL A 368 4.43 20.57 8.69
C VAL A 368 3.62 19.84 9.75
N GLN A 369 4.24 19.36 10.83
CA GLN A 369 3.53 18.74 11.96
C GLN A 369 2.55 19.72 12.63
N ASN A 370 2.89 21.00 12.63
CA ASN A 370 2.06 22.09 13.17
C ASN A 370 1.03 22.64 12.16
N GLY A 371 0.88 22.01 10.99
CA GLY A 371 -0.20 22.31 10.03
C GLY A 371 0.18 23.19 8.84
N THR A 372 1.46 23.52 8.65
CA THR A 372 1.95 24.26 7.47
C THR A 372 1.71 23.46 6.20
N SER A 373 1.24 24.12 5.13
CA SER A 373 1.01 23.44 3.85
C SER A 373 2.31 22.95 3.26
N LEU A 374 2.20 21.90 2.46
CA LEU A 374 3.32 21.37 1.71
C LEU A 374 3.80 22.31 0.60
N PHE A 375 2.94 23.20 0.10
CA PHE A 375 3.30 24.22 -0.89
C PHE A 375 4.08 25.37 -0.26
N ASP A 376 3.77 25.70 1.00
CA ASP A 376 4.45 26.73 1.79
C ASP A 376 5.89 26.35 2.16
N LEU A 377 6.23 25.04 2.08
CA LEU A 377 7.60 24.57 2.26
C LEU A 377 8.54 24.94 1.12
N LYS A 378 8.04 25.41 -0.04
CA LYS A 378 8.86 25.80 -1.20
C LYS A 378 10.01 24.81 -1.49
N ILE A 379 9.71 23.53 -1.67
CA ILE A 379 10.79 22.58 -1.99
C ILE A 379 11.27 22.83 -3.43
N PRO A 380 12.58 22.84 -3.71
CA PRO A 380 13.11 23.08 -5.05
C PRO A 380 12.43 22.28 -6.17
N GLY A 381 12.03 22.99 -7.22
CA GLY A 381 11.37 22.45 -8.40
C GLY A 381 9.91 22.05 -8.19
N VAL A 382 9.35 22.24 -7.00
CA VAL A 382 7.92 22.03 -6.74
C VAL A 382 7.23 23.37 -6.97
N MET A 383 6.25 23.37 -7.86
CA MET A 383 5.49 24.58 -8.20
C MET A 383 4.72 25.11 -6.99
N THR A 384 4.61 26.43 -6.87
CA THR A 384 3.76 27.08 -5.86
C THR A 384 2.27 26.85 -6.15
N GLU A 385 1.41 27.17 -5.19
CA GLU A 385 -0.04 27.09 -5.41
C GLU A 385 -0.47 28.00 -6.56
N GLU A 386 0.04 29.25 -6.63
CA GLU A 386 -0.30 30.18 -7.71
C GLU A 386 0.22 29.73 -9.08
N GLU A 387 1.43 29.15 -9.12
CA GLU A 387 1.98 28.58 -10.35
C GLU A 387 1.12 27.42 -10.85
N ILE A 388 0.64 26.55 -9.97
CA ILE A 388 -0.21 25.43 -10.37
C ILE A 388 -1.56 25.94 -10.89
N GLU A 389 -2.17 26.92 -10.22
CA GLU A 389 -3.44 27.52 -10.66
C GLU A 389 -3.33 28.22 -12.02
N SER A 390 -2.19 28.87 -12.30
CA SER A 390 -1.99 29.65 -13.53
C SER A 390 -1.49 28.84 -14.73
N THR A 391 -0.79 27.73 -14.49
CA THR A 391 -0.12 26.97 -15.56
C THR A 391 -0.70 25.58 -15.80
N VAL A 392 -1.43 25.01 -14.85
CA VAL A 392 -1.96 23.66 -14.99
C VAL A 392 -3.48 23.65 -14.96
N ASP A 393 -4.06 23.25 -16.10
CA ASP A 393 -5.48 22.93 -16.18
C ASP A 393 -5.75 21.57 -15.49
N LEU A 394 -5.93 21.66 -14.18
CA LEU A 394 -6.36 20.54 -13.34
C LEU A 394 -7.74 19.99 -13.75
N GLY A 395 -8.52 20.76 -14.51
CA GLY A 395 -9.81 20.39 -15.06
C GLY A 395 -9.66 19.40 -16.20
N SER A 396 -9.06 19.76 -17.33
CA SER A 396 -9.00 18.86 -18.50
C SER A 396 -8.17 17.57 -18.28
N THR A 397 -7.42 17.45 -17.18
CA THR A 397 -6.55 16.28 -16.87
C THR A 397 -7.32 14.93 -16.83
N PRO A 398 -7.10 13.98 -17.75
CA PRO A 398 -7.84 12.74 -17.78
C PRO A 398 -7.38 11.68 -16.79
N ILE A 399 -8.37 11.03 -16.20
CA ILE A 399 -8.32 10.09 -15.10
C ILE A 399 -9.10 8.83 -15.50
N ARG A 400 -8.74 7.68 -14.92
CA ARG A 400 -9.38 6.39 -15.24
C ARG A 400 -10.20 5.87 -14.06
N VAL A 401 -11.54 5.98 -14.12
CA VAL A 401 -12.48 5.49 -13.10
C VAL A 401 -13.13 4.19 -13.58
N ARG A 402 -12.97 3.09 -12.83
CA ARG A 402 -13.59 1.78 -13.13
C ARG A 402 -13.38 1.32 -14.58
N GLY A 403 -12.21 1.62 -15.17
CA GLY A 403 -11.85 1.22 -16.53
C GLY A 403 -12.25 2.20 -17.65
N ARG A 404 -12.94 3.31 -17.34
CA ARG A 404 -13.25 4.37 -18.31
C ARG A 404 -12.35 5.59 -18.12
N LEU A 405 -11.88 6.18 -19.23
CA LEU A 405 -11.18 7.47 -19.21
C LEU A 405 -12.21 8.60 -19.10
N ALA A 406 -11.97 9.59 -18.26
CA ALA A 406 -12.77 10.82 -18.11
C ALA A 406 -11.81 11.97 -17.80
N GLU A 407 -12.16 13.23 -18.05
CA GLU A 407 -11.36 14.39 -17.61
C GLU A 407 -11.54 14.63 -16.11
N ALA A 408 -10.62 15.33 -15.46
CA ALA A 408 -10.68 15.60 -14.02
C ALA A 408 -11.76 16.64 -13.69
N GLN A 409 -12.10 17.51 -14.62
CA GLN A 409 -13.28 18.36 -14.66
C GLN A 409 -14.51 17.50 -14.92
N HIS A 410 -14.38 16.39 -15.63
CA HIS A 410 -15.44 15.39 -15.69
C HIS A 410 -15.50 14.50 -14.43
N LEU A 411 -14.50 14.48 -13.53
CA LEU A 411 -14.74 14.05 -12.13
C LEU A 411 -15.56 15.08 -11.37
N LEU A 412 -15.34 16.36 -11.69
CA LEU A 412 -16.22 17.46 -11.32
C LEU A 412 -17.52 17.47 -12.14
N SER A 413 -17.74 16.57 -13.12
CA SER A 413 -19.07 16.33 -13.71
C SER A 413 -20.04 15.70 -12.70
N TRP A 414 -19.68 15.68 -11.41
CA TRP A 414 -20.70 15.99 -10.46
C TRP A 414 -21.43 17.27 -10.90
N ASP A 415 -20.88 18.46 -10.72
CA ASP A 415 -21.54 19.74 -11.00
C ASP A 415 -22.04 19.88 -12.46
N ASP A 416 -21.27 19.46 -13.47
CA ASP A 416 -21.65 19.57 -14.89
C ASP A 416 -22.45 18.38 -15.47
N GLY A 417 -22.50 17.25 -14.77
CA GLY A 417 -23.19 16.07 -15.27
C GLY A 417 -24.70 16.16 -15.02
N ASP A 418 -25.51 16.08 -16.06
CA ASP A 418 -26.95 15.89 -15.89
C ASP A 418 -27.23 14.46 -15.35
N VAL A 419 -28.03 14.38 -14.30
CA VAL A 419 -28.52 13.14 -13.69
C VAL A 419 -29.32 12.27 -14.70
N ARG A 420 -29.84 12.88 -15.76
CA ARG A 420 -30.60 12.21 -16.82
C ARG A 420 -29.72 11.57 -17.90
N GLN A 421 -28.44 11.93 -18.01
CA GLN A 421 -27.55 11.33 -19.00
C GLN A 421 -26.94 10.01 -18.48
N PRO A 422 -27.31 8.83 -19.04
CA PRO A 422 -26.96 7.52 -18.46
C PRO A 422 -25.45 7.20 -18.44
N HIS A 423 -24.65 8.02 -19.09
CA HIS A 423 -23.22 7.85 -19.26
C HIS A 423 -22.38 8.86 -18.44
N SER A 424 -23.01 9.87 -17.83
CA SER A 424 -22.34 10.85 -16.94
C SER A 424 -22.08 10.25 -15.57
N ILE A 425 -21.18 10.84 -14.76
CA ILE A 425 -20.93 10.35 -13.39
C ILE A 425 -22.19 10.52 -12.52
N LYS A 426 -22.92 11.66 -12.61
CA LYS A 426 -24.22 11.84 -11.96
C LYS A 426 -25.28 10.87 -12.45
N GLY A 427 -25.33 10.47 -13.73
CA GLY A 427 -26.30 9.48 -14.24
C GLY A 427 -25.92 8.02 -14.01
N ILE A 428 -24.62 7.71 -13.87
CA ILE A 428 -24.11 6.38 -13.47
C ILE A 428 -24.31 6.15 -11.96
N ILE A 429 -24.06 7.18 -11.14
CA ILE A 429 -24.22 7.12 -9.66
C ILE A 429 -25.68 7.37 -9.28
N GLY A 430 -26.25 8.42 -9.83
CA GLY A 430 -27.63 8.84 -9.68
C GLY A 430 -28.45 8.37 -10.87
N ARG A 431 -28.36 7.08 -11.23
CA ARG A 431 -29.48 6.46 -11.96
C ARG A 431 -30.72 6.88 -11.18
N PRO A 432 -31.61 7.71 -11.75
CA PRO A 432 -32.71 8.25 -11.00
C PRO A 432 -33.45 7.06 -10.42
N ILE A 433 -33.66 7.10 -9.09
CA ILE A 433 -34.48 6.09 -8.43
C ILE A 433 -35.79 6.13 -9.19
N LYS A 434 -36.11 5.04 -9.91
CA LYS A 434 -37.24 5.01 -10.84
C LYS A 434 -38.50 5.41 -10.07
N GLY A 435 -39.16 6.50 -10.47
CA GLY A 435 -40.35 7.02 -9.78
C GLY A 435 -40.05 7.81 -8.49
N LEU A 436 -38.85 8.39 -8.32
CA LEU A 436 -38.60 9.32 -7.22
C LEU A 436 -39.50 10.57 -7.39
N PRO A 437 -40.26 10.99 -6.36
CA PRO A 437 -41.09 12.19 -6.44
C PRO A 437 -40.23 13.45 -6.45
N ASP A 438 -40.60 14.45 -7.26
CA ASP A 438 -39.92 15.76 -7.33
C ASP A 438 -40.07 16.56 -6.03
N SER A 439 -41.15 16.35 -5.27
CA SER A 439 -41.35 16.92 -3.94
C SER A 439 -42.23 16.02 -3.07
N ILE A 440 -42.09 16.14 -1.76
CA ILE A 440 -42.97 15.52 -0.77
C ILE A 440 -43.39 16.57 0.24
N THR A 441 -44.63 16.49 0.70
CA THR A 441 -45.13 17.32 1.81
C THR A 441 -45.15 16.47 3.07
N VAL A 442 -44.47 16.90 4.13
CA VAL A 442 -44.45 16.23 5.44
C VAL A 442 -44.64 17.31 6.50
N ASP A 443 -45.41 17.01 7.54
CA ASP A 443 -45.60 17.91 8.68
C ASP A 443 -44.27 18.11 9.43
N SER A 444 -44.03 19.30 9.98
CA SER A 444 -42.83 19.60 10.76
C SER A 444 -42.74 18.78 12.05
N ASP A 445 -43.88 18.47 12.65
CA ASP A 445 -43.98 17.72 13.90
C ASP A 445 -44.06 16.20 13.66
N ALA A 446 -44.19 15.79 12.39
CA ALA A 446 -44.16 14.38 12.04
C ALA A 446 -42.78 13.76 12.30
N PRO A 447 -42.71 12.44 12.53
CA PRO A 447 -41.44 11.75 12.69
C PRO A 447 -40.61 11.75 11.39
N ALA A 448 -39.29 11.85 11.49
CA ALA A 448 -38.37 11.83 10.36
C ALA A 448 -38.50 10.58 9.47
N SER A 449 -38.92 9.43 10.04
CA SER A 449 -39.26 8.22 9.27
C SER A 449 -40.39 8.40 8.25
N GLU A 450 -41.24 9.43 8.39
CA GLU A 450 -42.32 9.72 7.44
C GLU A 450 -41.79 10.18 6.08
N ILE A 451 -40.67 10.91 6.06
CA ILE A 451 -39.95 11.27 4.82
C ILE A 451 -39.63 10.01 4.01
N PHE A 452 -39.07 8.99 4.66
CA PHE A 452 -38.74 7.72 4.02
C PHE A 452 -39.97 6.99 3.51
N ARG A 453 -41.08 6.99 4.28
CA ARG A 453 -42.35 6.36 3.89
C ARG A 453 -42.96 7.01 2.65
N LYS A 454 -43.00 8.35 2.58
CA LYS A 454 -43.53 9.05 1.40
C LYS A 454 -42.69 8.79 0.16
N ILE A 455 -41.35 8.87 0.27
CA ILE A 455 -40.44 8.56 -0.85
C ILE A 455 -40.61 7.11 -1.31
N ALA A 456 -40.66 6.16 -0.38
CA ALA A 456 -40.84 4.74 -0.67
C ALA A 456 -42.17 4.43 -1.38
N SER A 457 -43.27 5.08 -0.97
CA SER A 457 -44.60 4.85 -1.53
C SER A 457 -44.69 5.18 -3.03
N VAL A 458 -43.98 6.24 -3.45
CA VAL A 458 -43.96 6.72 -4.83
C VAL A 458 -42.91 5.95 -5.65
N SER A 459 -41.68 5.85 -5.13
CA SER A 459 -40.57 5.20 -5.84
C SER A 459 -40.69 3.67 -5.90
N LYS A 460 -41.55 3.06 -5.08
CA LYS A 460 -41.69 1.60 -4.91
C LYS A 460 -40.44 0.91 -4.35
N PHE A 461 -39.52 1.66 -3.76
CA PHE A 461 -38.37 1.10 -3.02
C PHE A 461 -38.72 0.91 -1.54
N SER A 462 -38.14 -0.10 -0.90
CA SER A 462 -38.26 -0.28 0.55
C SER A 462 -37.59 0.88 1.30
N ILE A 463 -38.20 1.34 2.40
CA ILE A 463 -37.64 2.35 3.31
C ILE A 463 -36.23 1.98 3.82
N HIS A 464 -35.89 0.69 3.89
CA HIS A 464 -34.59 0.22 4.38
C HIS A 464 -33.51 0.27 3.30
N ARG A 465 -33.91 0.31 2.02
CA ARG A 465 -33.02 0.44 0.87
C ARG A 465 -32.66 1.91 0.60
N LEU A 466 -33.37 2.85 1.20
CA LEU A 466 -33.17 4.27 0.99
C LEU A 466 -32.28 4.87 2.08
N ARG A 467 -31.37 5.75 1.67
CA ARG A 467 -30.69 6.70 2.56
C ARG A 467 -31.09 8.10 2.13
N VAL A 468 -31.55 8.90 3.10
CA VAL A 468 -31.86 10.31 2.89
C VAL A 468 -30.81 11.15 3.60
N THR A 469 -30.26 12.14 2.91
CA THR A 469 -29.31 13.13 3.45
C THR A 469 -29.87 14.53 3.22
N LYS A 470 -29.62 15.45 4.15
CA LYS A 470 -30.05 16.84 3.98
C LYS A 470 -29.17 17.50 2.93
N GLY A 471 -29.77 18.23 2.00
CA GLY A 471 -29.03 18.99 0.99
C GLY A 471 -28.23 20.16 1.58
N SER A 472 -28.62 20.65 2.76
CA SER A 472 -27.96 21.78 3.43
C SER A 472 -26.56 21.48 3.96
N ASP A 473 -26.36 20.30 4.56
CA ASP A 473 -25.13 19.95 5.28
C ASP A 473 -24.61 18.53 4.97
N GLY A 474 -25.30 17.78 4.10
CA GLY A 474 -24.97 16.41 3.74
C GLY A 474 -25.15 15.39 4.88
N SER A 475 -25.67 15.81 6.03
CA SER A 475 -25.89 14.93 7.18
C SER A 475 -27.04 13.96 6.93
N ALA A 476 -26.93 12.74 7.47
CA ALA A 476 -27.94 11.72 7.28
C ALA A 476 -29.20 12.04 8.10
N VAL A 477 -30.36 11.99 7.46
CA VAL A 477 -31.65 12.05 8.15
C VAL A 477 -31.89 10.68 8.80
N PRO A 478 -32.13 10.62 10.12
CA PRO A 478 -32.39 9.35 10.78
C PRO A 478 -33.74 8.79 10.32
N ASN A 479 -33.76 7.56 9.84
CA ASN A 479 -35.01 6.81 9.65
C ASN A 479 -35.49 6.28 11.01
N ALA A 480 -35.96 7.18 11.87
CA ALA A 480 -36.38 6.91 13.22
C ALA A 480 -37.72 7.62 13.54
N SER A 481 -38.45 7.10 14.51
CA SER A 481 -39.69 7.70 15.01
C SER A 481 -39.46 8.72 16.14
N GLY A 482 -38.30 8.68 16.80
CA GLY A 482 -37.99 9.53 17.96
C GLY A 482 -37.37 10.88 17.65
N VAL A 483 -37.29 11.27 16.38
CA VAL A 483 -36.78 12.58 15.95
C VAL A 483 -37.80 13.17 14.97
N THR A 484 -38.30 14.37 15.24
CA THR A 484 -39.25 15.06 14.34
C THR A 484 -38.54 15.63 13.12
N VAL A 485 -39.27 15.87 12.03
CA VAL A 485 -38.71 16.54 10.84
C VAL A 485 -38.07 17.88 11.23
N HIS A 486 -38.71 18.64 12.13
CA HIS A 486 -38.17 19.89 12.63
C HIS A 486 -36.84 19.72 13.39
N GLU A 487 -36.72 18.72 14.26
CA GLU A 487 -35.49 18.42 15.01
C GLU A 487 -34.33 17.97 14.11
N THR A 488 -34.64 17.38 12.94
CA THR A 488 -33.59 17.12 11.94
C THR A 488 -33.02 18.41 11.35
N GLY A 489 -33.64 19.57 11.56
CA GLY A 489 -33.22 20.84 10.95
C GLY A 489 -33.76 21.05 9.54
N LEU A 490 -34.59 20.13 9.01
CA LEU A 490 -35.34 20.34 7.78
C LEU A 490 -36.47 21.35 8.01
N ARG A 491 -36.71 22.21 7.02
CA ARG A 491 -37.71 23.28 7.02
C ARG A 491 -38.48 23.24 5.70
N ASN A 492 -39.45 24.14 5.55
CA ASN A 492 -40.20 24.28 4.31
C ASN A 492 -39.24 24.49 3.12
N LYS A 493 -39.45 23.77 2.02
CA LYS A 493 -38.61 23.76 0.81
C LYS A 493 -37.14 23.34 1.03
N SER A 494 -36.81 22.65 2.13
CA SER A 494 -35.47 22.07 2.28
C SER A 494 -35.19 20.99 1.23
N ALA A 495 -34.00 21.05 0.61
CA ALA A 495 -33.53 20.01 -0.29
C ALA A 495 -33.10 18.76 0.49
N VAL A 496 -33.40 17.58 -0.07
CA VAL A 496 -32.94 16.29 0.46
C VAL A 496 -32.43 15.41 -0.69
N ASP A 497 -31.31 14.73 -0.48
CA ASP A 497 -30.77 13.77 -1.43
C ASP A 497 -31.17 12.36 -1.04
N VAL A 498 -31.59 11.56 -2.02
CA VAL A 498 -32.03 10.18 -1.81
C VAL A 498 -31.11 9.22 -2.55
N LYS A 499 -30.57 8.24 -1.82
CA LYS A 499 -29.66 7.22 -2.35
C LYS A 499 -30.21 5.81 -2.13
N ASP A 500 -30.14 5.00 -3.19
CA ASP A 500 -30.38 3.55 -3.13
C ASP A 500 -29.13 2.80 -2.60
N LEU A 501 -29.29 2.05 -1.52
CA LEU A 501 -28.26 1.22 -0.86
C LEU A 501 -28.13 -0.20 -1.44
N GLY A 502 -29.00 -0.59 -2.39
CA GLY A 502 -29.11 -1.94 -2.93
C GLY A 502 -29.81 -2.93 -1.99
N ALA A 503 -29.79 -4.23 -2.32
CA ALA A 503 -30.45 -5.26 -1.53
C ALA A 503 -29.98 -5.29 -0.07
N GLN A 504 -30.93 -5.19 0.85
CA GLN A 504 -30.70 -5.14 2.30
C GLN A 504 -31.32 -6.36 2.98
N ILE A 505 -30.73 -6.78 4.10
CA ILE A 505 -31.25 -7.82 4.98
C ILE A 505 -31.25 -7.34 6.43
N SER A 506 -32.24 -7.74 7.23
CA SER A 506 -32.34 -7.31 8.63
C SER A 506 -31.21 -7.88 9.48
N TRP A 507 -30.68 -7.10 10.43
CA TRP A 507 -29.66 -7.60 11.36
C TRP A 507 -30.16 -8.79 12.18
N ARG A 508 -31.45 -8.81 12.55
CA ARG A 508 -32.05 -9.96 13.23
C ARG A 508 -31.93 -11.23 12.38
N THR A 509 -32.31 -11.18 11.11
CA THR A 509 -32.18 -12.31 10.19
C THR A 509 -30.73 -12.75 10.03
N VAL A 510 -29.80 -11.80 9.99
CA VAL A 510 -28.37 -12.09 9.88
C VAL A 510 -27.87 -12.88 11.08
N PHE A 511 -28.17 -12.43 12.31
CA PHE A 511 -27.78 -13.15 13.52
C PHE A 511 -28.46 -14.52 13.64
N ILE A 512 -29.73 -14.65 13.24
CA ILE A 512 -30.40 -15.97 13.17
C ILE A 512 -29.64 -16.89 12.21
N VAL A 513 -29.32 -16.45 10.98
CA VAL A 513 -28.60 -17.32 10.04
C VAL A 513 -27.18 -17.64 10.53
N GLU A 514 -26.50 -16.69 11.18
CA GLU A 514 -25.18 -16.89 11.78
C GLU A 514 -25.20 -17.99 12.86
N TYR A 515 -26.17 -17.97 13.77
CA TYR A 515 -26.26 -18.88 14.92
C TYR A 515 -26.97 -20.20 14.63
N LEU A 516 -27.90 -20.22 13.66
CA LEU A 516 -28.61 -21.42 13.25
C LEU A 516 -27.66 -22.49 12.68
N GLY A 517 -26.57 -22.08 12.03
CA GLY A 517 -25.57 -23.01 11.51
C GLY A 517 -25.01 -23.94 12.59
N PRO A 518 -24.24 -23.43 13.57
CA PRO A 518 -23.74 -24.25 14.67
C PRO A 518 -24.86 -24.99 15.43
N LEU A 519 -26.02 -24.37 15.63
CA LEU A 519 -27.17 -24.99 16.31
C LEU A 519 -27.66 -26.26 15.61
N LEU A 520 -27.60 -26.32 14.28
CA LEU A 520 -27.97 -27.50 13.48
C LEU A 520 -26.79 -28.45 13.27
N ILE A 521 -25.59 -27.91 13.00
CA ILE A 521 -24.39 -28.70 12.69
C ILE A 521 -24.02 -29.60 13.88
N HIS A 522 -24.08 -29.11 15.12
CA HIS A 522 -23.70 -29.89 16.30
C HIS A 522 -24.56 -31.17 16.46
N PRO A 523 -25.91 -31.10 16.51
CA PRO A 523 -26.77 -32.29 16.53
C PRO A 523 -26.58 -33.19 15.30
N LEU A 524 -26.50 -32.62 14.09
CA LEU A 524 -26.34 -33.41 12.87
C LEU A 524 -25.06 -34.23 12.88
N MET A 525 -23.92 -33.62 13.25
CA MET A 525 -22.63 -34.30 13.36
C MET A 525 -22.63 -35.36 14.47
N TYR A 526 -23.35 -35.11 15.57
CA TYR A 526 -23.51 -36.07 16.67
C TYR A 526 -24.35 -37.29 16.27
N LEU A 527 -25.47 -37.07 15.57
CA LEU A 527 -26.34 -38.16 15.09
C LEU A 527 -25.68 -38.93 13.94
N ALA A 528 -24.92 -38.25 13.09
CA ALA A 528 -24.22 -38.85 11.96
C ALA A 528 -22.90 -39.55 12.35
N ARG A 529 -22.60 -39.72 13.64
CA ARG A 529 -21.37 -40.39 14.12
C ARG A 529 -21.09 -41.75 13.45
N PRO A 530 -22.08 -42.65 13.22
CA PRO A 530 -21.82 -43.91 12.53
C PRO A 530 -21.32 -43.74 11.10
N TYR A 531 -21.83 -42.74 10.39
CA TYR A 531 -21.46 -42.47 9.00
C TYR A 531 -20.15 -41.68 8.86
N ILE A 532 -19.89 -40.75 9.78
CA ILE A 532 -18.72 -39.86 9.71
C ILE A 532 -17.48 -40.55 10.28
N TYR A 533 -17.60 -41.29 11.38
CA TYR A 533 -16.46 -41.90 12.07
C TYR A 533 -16.44 -43.43 11.99
N GLY A 534 -17.41 -44.06 11.32
CA GLY A 534 -17.49 -45.51 11.20
C GLY A 534 -17.69 -46.23 12.54
N THR A 535 -18.34 -45.59 13.52
CA THR A 535 -18.48 -46.13 14.88
C THR A 535 -19.93 -46.30 15.32
N ASN A 536 -20.25 -47.49 15.84
CA ASN A 536 -21.54 -47.79 16.49
C ASN A 536 -21.47 -47.64 18.02
N ALA A 537 -20.31 -47.26 18.57
CA ALA A 537 -20.14 -47.08 20.00
C ALA A 537 -20.99 -45.89 20.50
N PRO A 538 -21.73 -46.04 21.62
CA PRO A 538 -22.50 -44.95 22.18
C PRO A 538 -21.59 -43.79 22.58
N ALA A 539 -22.05 -42.56 22.40
CA ALA A 539 -21.28 -41.38 22.81
C ALA A 539 -21.14 -41.33 24.34
N THR A 540 -19.98 -40.89 24.82
CA THR A 540 -19.68 -40.76 26.25
C THR A 540 -20.47 -39.62 26.90
N GLN A 541 -20.47 -39.58 28.23
CA GLN A 541 -21.15 -38.52 28.96
C GLN A 541 -20.55 -37.14 28.69
N LEU A 542 -19.21 -37.02 28.54
CA LEU A 542 -18.58 -35.75 28.19
C LEU A 542 -18.91 -35.29 26.77
N GLN A 543 -19.04 -36.21 25.81
CA GLN A 543 -19.48 -35.87 24.45
C GLN A 543 -20.93 -35.36 24.44
N LYS A 544 -21.81 -36.01 25.20
CA LYS A 544 -23.20 -35.56 25.40
C LYS A 544 -23.27 -34.21 26.10
N LEU A 545 -22.47 -34.01 27.14
CA LEU A 545 -22.38 -32.74 27.87
C LEU A 545 -21.85 -31.62 26.97
N THR A 546 -20.82 -31.88 26.16
CA THR A 546 -20.28 -30.91 25.19
C THR A 546 -21.33 -30.53 24.14
N LEU A 547 -22.08 -31.51 23.62
CA LEU A 547 -23.22 -31.24 22.74
C LEU A 547 -24.26 -30.35 23.42
N PHE A 548 -24.65 -30.69 24.64
CA PHE A 548 -25.62 -29.91 25.40
C PHE A 548 -25.15 -28.46 25.61
N MET A 549 -23.90 -28.25 26.02
CA MET A 549 -23.35 -26.91 26.23
C MET A 549 -23.33 -26.08 24.94
N CYS A 550 -22.86 -26.65 23.83
CA CYS A 550 -22.84 -25.95 22.54
C CYS A 550 -24.26 -25.62 22.04
N VAL A 551 -25.18 -26.59 22.09
CA VAL A 551 -26.57 -26.38 21.69
C VAL A 551 -27.25 -25.35 22.59
N PHE A 552 -27.04 -25.41 23.91
CA PHE A 552 -27.57 -24.45 24.85
C PHE A 552 -27.06 -23.04 24.56
N HIS A 553 -25.76 -22.86 24.35
CA HIS A 553 -25.18 -21.58 23.97
C HIS A 553 -25.87 -21.01 22.74
N PHE A 554 -25.92 -21.75 21.63
CA PHE A 554 -26.51 -21.23 20.38
C PHE A 554 -28.02 -21.07 20.45
N ALA A 555 -28.75 -21.94 21.15
CA ALA A 555 -30.18 -21.79 21.39
C ALA A 555 -30.48 -20.51 22.20
N LYS A 556 -29.65 -20.22 23.22
CA LYS A 556 -29.72 -18.98 23.98
C LYS A 556 -29.37 -17.76 23.13
N ARG A 557 -28.38 -17.85 22.22
CA ARG A 557 -28.06 -16.77 21.27
C ARG A 557 -29.21 -16.51 20.27
N GLU A 558 -29.89 -17.55 19.81
CA GLU A 558 -31.10 -17.42 18.99
C GLU A 558 -32.24 -16.75 19.76
N TYR A 559 -32.50 -17.22 20.99
CA TYR A 559 -33.48 -16.62 21.88
C TYR A 559 -33.17 -15.13 22.12
N GLU A 560 -31.93 -14.79 22.46
CA GLU A 560 -31.52 -13.41 22.63
C GLU A 560 -31.70 -12.58 21.35
N THR A 561 -31.39 -13.14 20.19
CA THR A 561 -31.53 -12.45 18.88
C THR A 561 -32.98 -12.12 18.57
N ILE A 562 -33.90 -13.04 18.88
CA ILE A 562 -35.33 -12.89 18.62
C ILE A 562 -35.99 -11.96 19.65
N PHE A 563 -35.69 -12.16 20.94
CA PHE A 563 -36.46 -11.58 22.05
C PHE A 563 -35.73 -10.49 22.86
N VAL A 564 -34.39 -10.46 22.87
CA VAL A 564 -33.60 -9.55 23.72
C VAL A 564 -32.93 -8.43 22.95
N HIS A 565 -32.26 -8.73 21.83
CA HIS A 565 -31.44 -7.76 21.11
C HIS A 565 -32.29 -6.68 20.43
N ARG A 566 -31.93 -5.43 20.67
CA ARG A 566 -32.45 -4.25 19.95
C ARG A 566 -31.35 -3.71 19.06
N PHE A 567 -31.51 -3.73 17.74
CA PHE A 567 -30.46 -3.31 16.80
C PHE A 567 -30.52 -1.79 16.53
N SER A 568 -29.36 -1.13 16.56
CA SER A 568 -29.24 0.32 16.26
C SER A 568 -29.33 0.67 14.77
N SER A 569 -29.37 -0.34 13.91
CA SER A 569 -29.58 -0.20 12.48
C SER A 569 -30.52 -1.33 12.05
N ALA A 570 -31.48 -1.03 11.19
CA ALA A 570 -32.48 -2.04 10.80
C ALA A 570 -31.86 -3.15 9.94
N THR A 571 -30.94 -2.78 9.03
CA THR A 571 -30.44 -3.69 8.00
C THR A 571 -28.94 -3.54 7.73
N MET A 572 -28.40 -4.51 6.97
CA MET A 572 -27.09 -4.47 6.34
C MET A 572 -27.18 -4.93 4.86
N PRO A 573 -26.15 -4.66 4.03
CA PRO A 573 -26.11 -5.17 2.66
C PRO A 573 -26.16 -6.71 2.61
N ALA A 574 -27.10 -7.27 1.83
CA ALA A 574 -27.41 -8.70 1.82
C ALA A 574 -26.20 -9.60 1.52
N ARG A 575 -25.33 -9.17 0.59
CA ARG A 575 -24.10 -9.91 0.21
C ARG A 575 -23.15 -10.23 1.38
N ASN A 576 -23.23 -9.49 2.48
CA ASN A 576 -22.33 -9.70 3.62
C ASN A 576 -22.72 -10.94 4.45
N ILE A 577 -23.92 -11.52 4.26
CA ILE A 577 -24.38 -12.67 5.05
C ILE A 577 -23.44 -13.87 4.92
N VAL A 578 -22.98 -14.19 3.69
CA VAL A 578 -22.08 -15.31 3.43
C VAL A 578 -20.78 -15.16 4.23
N LYS A 579 -20.23 -13.94 4.24
CA LYS A 579 -18.99 -13.64 4.95
C LYS A 579 -19.16 -13.79 6.47
N ASN A 580 -20.28 -13.32 7.02
CA ASN A 580 -20.48 -13.39 8.46
C ASN A 580 -20.81 -14.81 8.93
N SER A 581 -21.69 -15.53 8.22
CA SER A 581 -22.09 -16.89 8.57
C SER A 581 -20.95 -17.89 8.42
N GLY A 582 -20.10 -17.74 7.38
CA GLY A 582 -18.97 -18.64 7.15
C GLY A 582 -18.02 -18.75 8.35
N TYR A 583 -17.83 -17.66 9.10
CA TYR A 583 -17.01 -17.67 10.31
C TYR A 583 -17.55 -18.63 11.38
N TYR A 584 -18.84 -18.49 11.73
CA TYR A 584 -19.49 -19.29 12.77
C TYR A 584 -19.68 -20.75 12.33
N TRP A 585 -20.13 -20.96 11.09
CA TRP A 585 -20.46 -22.28 10.59
C TRP A 585 -19.23 -23.17 10.45
N VAL A 586 -18.10 -22.61 10.00
CA VAL A 586 -16.86 -23.38 9.83
C VAL A 586 -16.15 -23.58 11.16
N LEU A 587 -15.87 -22.51 11.91
CA LEU A 587 -15.01 -22.61 13.09
C LEU A 587 -15.74 -23.15 14.32
N SER A 588 -16.98 -22.71 14.56
CA SER A 588 -17.78 -23.21 15.67
C SER A 588 -18.60 -24.43 15.30
N GLY A 589 -19.22 -24.45 14.12
CA GLY A 589 -20.05 -25.58 13.69
C GLY A 589 -19.19 -26.80 13.35
N PHE A 590 -18.64 -26.84 12.12
CA PHE A 590 -17.96 -28.03 11.60
C PHE A 590 -16.70 -28.39 12.38
N ASN A 591 -15.82 -27.43 12.66
CA ASN A 591 -14.55 -27.70 13.34
C ASN A 591 -14.77 -28.25 14.76
N LEU A 592 -15.57 -27.60 15.60
CA LEU A 592 -15.80 -28.13 16.97
C LEU A 592 -16.54 -29.46 16.93
N ALA A 593 -17.63 -29.55 16.17
CA ALA A 593 -18.45 -30.77 16.14
C ALA A 593 -17.67 -31.98 15.63
N TYR A 594 -16.82 -31.80 14.61
CA TYR A 594 -16.00 -32.90 14.07
C TYR A 594 -15.03 -33.46 15.11
N TRP A 595 -14.30 -32.58 15.80
CA TRP A 595 -13.27 -33.01 16.74
C TRP A 595 -13.81 -33.42 18.12
N SER A 596 -14.99 -32.95 18.51
CA SER A 596 -15.58 -33.26 19.82
C SER A 596 -16.38 -34.57 19.86
N TYR A 597 -16.94 -35.02 18.73
CA TYR A 597 -17.83 -36.19 18.72
C TYR A 597 -17.20 -37.48 18.17
N GLY A 598 -15.97 -37.39 17.65
CA GLY A 598 -15.23 -38.55 17.18
C GLY A 598 -14.89 -39.55 18.30
N PRO A 599 -14.74 -40.85 17.98
CA PRO A 599 -14.43 -41.90 18.97
C PRO A 599 -13.05 -41.70 19.63
N ASN A 600 -12.12 -41.04 18.95
CA ASN A 600 -10.77 -40.73 19.46
C ASN A 600 -10.67 -39.34 20.11
N SER A 601 -11.78 -38.63 20.26
CA SER A 601 -11.78 -37.30 20.88
C SER A 601 -11.34 -37.37 22.34
N PRO A 602 -10.72 -36.31 22.89
CA PRO A 602 -10.42 -36.26 24.33
C PRO A 602 -11.67 -36.41 25.20
N ALA A 603 -12.83 -35.92 24.73
CA ALA A 603 -14.13 -36.10 25.36
C ALA A 603 -14.62 -37.57 25.38
N ALA A 604 -14.07 -38.46 24.54
CA ALA A 604 -14.37 -39.89 24.58
C ALA A 604 -13.62 -40.65 25.70
N ARG A 605 -12.69 -39.99 26.41
CA ARG A 605 -11.92 -40.58 27.51
C ARG A 605 -12.66 -40.46 28.84
N ALA A 606 -12.11 -41.12 29.88
CA ALA A 606 -12.63 -41.01 31.25
C ALA A 606 -12.64 -39.55 31.73
N SER A 607 -13.72 -39.13 32.37
CA SER A 607 -13.87 -37.76 32.87
C SER A 607 -13.03 -37.51 34.12
N ASN A 608 -12.39 -36.34 34.20
CA ASN A 608 -11.88 -35.81 35.46
C ASN A 608 -13.00 -34.99 36.13
N PRO A 609 -13.57 -35.44 37.27
CA PRO A 609 -14.72 -34.79 37.89
C PRO A 609 -14.45 -33.33 38.28
N LEU A 610 -13.25 -33.03 38.81
CA LEU A 610 -12.89 -31.67 39.23
C LEU A 610 -12.90 -30.70 38.04
N LEU A 611 -12.22 -31.05 36.94
CA LEU A 611 -12.19 -30.23 35.73
C LEU A 611 -13.56 -30.12 35.07
N THR A 612 -14.34 -31.20 35.12
CA THR A 612 -15.70 -31.22 34.56
C THR A 612 -16.62 -30.28 35.33
N TYR A 613 -16.64 -30.36 36.67
CA TYR A 613 -17.47 -29.47 37.50
C TYR A 613 -17.03 -28.00 37.39
N LEU A 614 -15.72 -27.74 37.37
CA LEU A 614 -15.20 -26.40 37.15
C LEU A 614 -15.61 -25.87 35.77
N GLY A 615 -15.48 -26.69 34.72
CA GLY A 615 -15.87 -26.33 33.35
C GLY A 615 -17.36 -26.01 33.23
N VAL A 616 -18.21 -26.84 33.82
CA VAL A 616 -19.66 -26.59 33.89
C VAL A 616 -19.97 -25.31 34.67
N ALA A 617 -19.34 -25.09 35.82
CA ALA A 617 -19.55 -23.89 36.61
C ALA A 617 -19.16 -22.61 35.84
N LEU A 618 -17.99 -22.61 35.18
CA LEU A 618 -17.54 -21.48 34.35
C LEU A 618 -18.48 -21.24 33.17
N PHE A 619 -18.98 -22.30 32.54
CA PHE A 619 -19.95 -22.20 31.45
C PHE A 619 -21.26 -21.56 31.93
N VAL A 620 -21.84 -22.05 33.01
CA VAL A 620 -23.11 -21.53 33.57
C VAL A 620 -22.94 -20.07 33.97
N ILE A 621 -21.89 -19.74 34.73
CA ILE A 621 -21.60 -18.35 35.14
C ILE A 621 -21.40 -17.45 33.92
N GLY A 622 -20.60 -17.90 32.95
CA GLY A 622 -20.34 -17.16 31.71
C GLY A 622 -21.62 -16.89 30.92
N GLU A 623 -22.47 -17.90 30.73
CA GLU A 623 -23.74 -17.75 30.01
C GLU A 623 -24.72 -16.81 30.71
N MET A 624 -24.87 -16.95 32.04
CA MET A 624 -25.74 -16.11 32.86
C MET A 624 -25.27 -14.65 32.86
N CYS A 625 -23.98 -14.41 33.07
CA CYS A 625 -23.43 -13.05 33.09
C CYS A 625 -23.45 -12.42 31.69
N ASN A 626 -23.22 -13.20 30.62
CA ASN A 626 -23.39 -12.74 29.24
C ASN A 626 -24.84 -12.33 28.96
N PHE A 627 -25.82 -13.16 29.37
CA PHE A 627 -27.25 -12.85 29.22
C PHE A 627 -27.65 -11.60 30.00
N SER A 628 -27.24 -11.50 31.27
CA SER A 628 -27.45 -10.32 32.12
C SER A 628 -26.89 -9.04 31.48
N THR A 629 -25.71 -9.15 30.83
CA THR A 629 -25.14 -8.04 30.09
C THR A 629 -25.99 -7.65 28.88
N HIS A 630 -26.53 -8.61 28.13
CA HIS A 630 -27.43 -8.31 27.00
C HIS A 630 -28.75 -7.68 27.45
N LEU A 631 -29.31 -8.09 28.58
CA LEU A 631 -30.47 -7.42 29.20
C LEU A 631 -30.14 -5.97 29.54
N THR A 632 -29.00 -5.74 30.20
CA THR A 632 -28.52 -4.38 30.53
C THR A 632 -28.38 -3.54 29.25
N LEU A 633 -27.78 -4.09 28.20
CA LEU A 633 -27.60 -3.39 26.93
C LEU A 633 -28.92 -3.14 26.18
N ARG A 634 -29.92 -4.02 26.33
CA ARG A 634 -31.28 -3.83 25.80
C ARG A 634 -31.96 -2.65 26.49
N ASP A 635 -31.83 -2.55 27.80
CA ASP A 635 -32.55 -1.57 28.62
C ASP A 635 -31.99 -0.15 28.47
N LEU A 636 -30.76 -0.01 27.94
CA LEU A 636 -30.22 1.28 27.49
C LEU A 636 -30.96 1.88 26.28
N ARG A 637 -31.89 1.14 25.66
CA ARG A 637 -32.67 1.60 24.51
C ARG A 637 -34.15 1.44 24.82
N ARG A 638 -34.97 2.47 24.59
CA ARG A 638 -36.44 2.30 24.57
C ARG A 638 -36.84 1.45 23.35
N PRO A 639 -37.93 0.67 23.40
CA PRO A 639 -38.43 -0.07 22.23
C PRO A 639 -38.63 0.89 21.04
N GLY A 640 -38.02 0.59 19.89
CA GLY A 640 -38.12 1.44 18.69
C GLY A 640 -37.21 2.67 18.65
N SER A 641 -36.47 2.98 19.72
CA SER A 641 -35.50 4.09 19.74
C SER A 641 -34.11 3.69 19.26
N THR A 642 -33.36 4.66 18.74
CA THR A 642 -31.93 4.53 18.41
C THR A 642 -30.99 5.07 19.50
N ASP A 643 -31.55 5.44 20.65
CA ASP A 643 -30.83 6.10 21.74
C ASP A 643 -29.68 5.25 22.26
N ARG A 644 -28.62 5.92 22.72
CA ARG A 644 -27.41 5.28 23.23
C ARG A 644 -27.08 5.87 24.59
N GLY A 645 -27.15 5.03 25.62
CA GLY A 645 -26.67 5.34 26.95
C GLY A 645 -25.30 4.74 27.23
N ILE A 646 -24.66 5.22 28.31
CA ILE A 646 -23.43 4.61 28.85
C ILE A 646 -23.82 3.38 29.67
N PRO A 647 -23.37 2.18 29.30
CA PRO A 647 -23.68 0.97 30.05
C PRO A 647 -23.00 0.98 31.43
N GLN A 648 -23.76 0.66 32.47
CA GLN A 648 -23.30 0.45 33.84
C GLN A 648 -23.80 -0.90 34.34
N GLY A 649 -23.17 -1.43 35.39
CA GLY A 649 -23.52 -2.73 35.98
C GLY A 649 -22.40 -3.76 35.89
N LEU A 650 -22.77 -5.05 36.00
CA LEU A 650 -21.84 -6.16 36.14
C LEU A 650 -20.80 -6.20 35.01
N GLY A 651 -19.51 -6.22 35.38
CA GLY A 651 -18.38 -6.25 34.44
C GLY A 651 -18.10 -4.93 33.71
N PHE A 652 -19.05 -4.00 33.62
CA PHE A 652 -18.84 -2.71 32.97
C PHE A 652 -17.87 -1.80 33.74
N ASN A 653 -17.59 -2.04 35.02
CA ASN A 653 -16.54 -1.30 35.72
C ASN A 653 -15.12 -1.79 35.39
N LEU A 654 -15.00 -3.00 34.85
CA LEU A 654 -13.70 -3.64 34.55
C LEU A 654 -13.32 -3.48 33.08
N VAL A 655 -14.27 -3.70 32.17
CA VAL A 655 -14.01 -3.75 30.73
C VAL A 655 -15.10 -3.05 29.93
N THR A 656 -14.80 -2.66 28.69
CA THR A 656 -15.76 -1.99 27.80
C THR A 656 -16.90 -2.90 27.36
N CYS A 657 -16.58 -4.16 27.03
CA CYS A 657 -17.53 -5.14 26.49
C CYS A 657 -17.57 -6.41 27.36
N PRO A 658 -18.23 -6.37 28.54
CA PRO A 658 -18.28 -7.52 29.45
C PRO A 658 -19.05 -8.71 28.87
N ASN A 659 -19.96 -8.49 27.90
CA ASN A 659 -20.63 -9.57 27.19
C ASN A 659 -19.60 -10.49 26.49
N TYR A 660 -18.59 -9.91 25.83
CA TYR A 660 -17.53 -10.69 25.19
C TYR A 660 -16.59 -11.36 26.21
N MET A 661 -16.36 -10.71 27.36
CA MET A 661 -15.58 -11.29 28.47
C MET A 661 -16.24 -12.56 29.01
N PHE A 662 -17.54 -12.48 29.31
CA PHE A 662 -18.30 -13.61 29.84
C PHE A 662 -18.52 -14.72 28.80
N GLU A 663 -18.61 -14.37 27.52
CA GLU A 663 -18.62 -15.35 26.42
C GLU A 663 -17.28 -16.11 26.35
N ALA A 664 -16.15 -15.43 26.50
CA ALA A 664 -14.84 -16.10 26.57
C ALA A 664 -14.76 -17.05 27.78
N ILE A 665 -15.26 -16.64 28.96
CA ILE A 665 -15.31 -17.50 30.15
C ILE A 665 -16.18 -18.74 29.90
N ALA A 666 -17.32 -18.59 29.24
CA ALA A 666 -18.19 -19.72 28.93
C ALA A 666 -17.49 -20.75 28.04
N TRP A 667 -16.80 -20.29 26.99
CA TRP A 667 -16.07 -21.17 26.08
C TRP A 667 -14.83 -21.81 26.71
N ILE A 668 -14.16 -21.13 27.66
CA ILE A 668 -13.13 -21.77 28.49
C ILE A 668 -13.74 -22.93 29.29
N GLY A 669 -14.96 -22.77 29.82
CA GLY A 669 -15.71 -23.86 30.46
C GLY A 669 -15.91 -25.06 29.54
N VAL A 670 -16.32 -24.84 28.28
CA VAL A 670 -16.45 -25.90 27.26
C VAL A 670 -15.12 -26.60 27.00
N ALA A 671 -14.02 -25.84 26.90
CA ALA A 671 -12.68 -26.39 26.69
C ALA A 671 -12.21 -27.28 27.85
N LEU A 672 -12.57 -26.93 29.11
CA LEU A 672 -12.26 -27.77 30.28
C LEU A 672 -13.04 -29.09 30.28
N VAL A 673 -14.26 -29.10 29.74
CA VAL A 673 -15.11 -30.31 29.66
C VAL A 673 -14.66 -31.24 28.54
N ASN A 674 -14.41 -30.71 27.34
CA ASN A 674 -14.15 -31.53 26.16
C ASN A 674 -12.66 -31.77 25.87
N TRP A 675 -11.78 -30.99 26.51
CA TRP A 675 -10.33 -31.01 26.37
C TRP A 675 -9.82 -31.02 24.92
N SER A 676 -10.54 -30.34 24.02
CA SER A 676 -10.29 -30.35 22.59
C SER A 676 -9.44 -29.16 22.15
N LEU A 677 -8.32 -29.45 21.46
CA LEU A 677 -7.47 -28.42 20.83
C LEU A 677 -8.27 -27.55 19.84
N SER A 678 -9.24 -28.15 19.16
CA SER A 678 -10.15 -27.44 18.25
C SER A 678 -10.95 -26.34 18.97
N THR A 679 -11.37 -26.59 20.21
CA THR A 679 -12.06 -25.60 21.06
C THR A 679 -11.13 -24.47 21.50
N VAL A 680 -9.88 -24.79 21.84
CA VAL A 680 -8.88 -23.77 22.19
C VAL A 680 -8.57 -22.86 21.00
N ILE A 681 -8.40 -23.42 19.79
CA ILE A 681 -8.18 -22.64 18.57
C ILE A 681 -9.37 -21.72 18.30
N PHE A 682 -10.60 -22.23 18.42
CA PHE A 682 -11.80 -21.42 18.27
C PHE A 682 -11.83 -20.24 19.25
N ILE A 683 -11.53 -20.47 20.53
CA ILE A 683 -11.46 -19.41 21.55
C ILE A 683 -10.46 -18.33 21.16
N ILE A 684 -9.24 -18.70 20.75
CA ILE A 684 -8.19 -17.73 20.37
C ILE A 684 -8.68 -16.82 19.23
N VAL A 685 -9.26 -17.42 18.18
CA VAL A 685 -9.75 -16.67 17.02
C VAL A 685 -10.95 -15.79 17.40
N ALA A 686 -11.90 -16.32 18.17
CA ALA A 686 -13.10 -15.60 18.61
C ALA A 686 -12.76 -14.41 19.51
N VAL A 687 -11.93 -14.64 20.54
CA VAL A 687 -11.49 -13.59 21.47
C VAL A 687 -10.68 -12.52 20.76
N GLY A 688 -9.78 -12.89 19.83
CA GLY A 688 -9.02 -11.92 19.04
C GLY A 688 -9.91 -10.99 18.20
N GLN A 689 -10.91 -11.56 17.51
CA GLN A 689 -11.86 -10.78 16.72
C GLN A 689 -12.75 -9.89 17.60
N MET A 690 -13.28 -10.42 18.70
CA MET A 690 -14.09 -9.66 19.66
C MET A 690 -13.28 -8.52 20.30
N GLY A 691 -11.99 -8.71 20.56
CA GLY A 691 -11.07 -7.68 21.07
C GLY A 691 -10.97 -6.48 20.13
N VAL A 692 -10.81 -6.72 18.82
CA VAL A 692 -10.81 -5.65 17.80
C VAL A 692 -12.13 -4.89 17.78
N TRP A 693 -13.27 -5.59 17.90
CA TRP A 693 -14.58 -4.95 17.96
C TRP A 693 -14.79 -4.15 19.25
N ALA A 694 -14.36 -4.68 20.39
CA ALA A 694 -14.45 -4.02 21.68
C ALA A 694 -13.65 -2.71 21.70
N TRP A 695 -12.45 -2.69 21.13
CA TRP A 695 -11.63 -1.48 21.06
C TRP A 695 -12.23 -0.40 20.16
N LYS A 696 -12.83 -0.80 19.02
CA LYS A 696 -13.61 0.12 18.17
C LYS A 696 -14.82 0.70 18.91
N LYS A 697 -15.43 -0.07 19.82
CA LYS A 697 -16.54 0.40 20.67
C LYS A 697 -16.05 1.39 21.72
N GLU A 698 -14.92 1.10 22.37
CA GLU A 698 -14.28 2.00 23.35
C GLU A 698 -13.97 3.37 22.73
N LYS A 699 -13.33 3.39 21.56
CA LYS A 699 -13.02 4.66 20.85
C LYS A 699 -14.28 5.45 20.52
N ARG A 700 -15.39 4.75 20.20
CA ARG A 700 -16.67 5.39 19.88
C ARG A 700 -17.32 5.99 21.11
N TYR A 701 -17.37 5.26 22.22
CA TYR A 701 -17.93 5.79 23.47
C TYR A 701 -17.18 7.04 23.94
N ARG A 702 -15.85 7.05 23.84
CA ARG A 702 -15.06 8.26 24.14
C ARG A 702 -15.43 9.46 23.27
N LYS A 703 -15.66 9.22 21.96
CA LYS A 703 -16.04 10.29 21.03
C LYS A 703 -17.48 10.76 21.26
N GLU A 704 -18.38 9.84 21.56
CA GLU A 704 -19.83 10.10 21.64
C GLU A 704 -20.23 10.72 22.96
N PHE A 705 -19.59 10.33 24.07
CA PHE A 705 -19.96 10.75 25.41
C PHE A 705 -18.97 11.72 26.08
N GLY A 706 -17.81 11.96 25.45
CA GLY A 706 -16.78 12.87 25.96
C GLY A 706 -16.46 12.59 27.44
N ASP A 707 -16.53 13.63 28.27
CA ASP A 707 -16.20 13.59 29.69
C ASP A 707 -17.16 12.73 30.53
N LYS A 708 -18.38 12.45 30.02
CA LYS A 708 -19.35 11.59 30.72
C LYS A 708 -18.91 10.12 30.74
N TYR A 709 -17.99 9.71 29.87
CA TYR A 709 -17.52 8.33 29.78
C TYR A 709 -16.10 8.19 30.34
N LYS A 710 -15.96 7.43 31.44
CA LYS A 710 -14.66 7.11 32.01
C LYS A 710 -13.93 6.09 31.12
N ARG A 711 -12.77 6.49 30.60
CA ARG A 711 -11.89 5.62 29.80
C ARG A 711 -11.55 4.36 30.58
N LYS A 712 -11.63 3.21 29.90
CA LYS A 712 -11.27 1.91 30.48
C LYS A 712 -9.88 1.48 30.01
N ARG A 713 -9.18 0.76 30.89
CA ARG A 713 -7.84 0.22 30.61
C ARG A 713 -7.89 -1.00 29.70
N TYR A 714 -8.97 -1.78 29.79
CA TYR A 714 -9.16 -3.04 29.08
C TYR A 714 -10.50 -3.03 28.34
N ALA A 715 -10.51 -3.55 27.11
CA ALA A 715 -11.71 -3.59 26.28
C ALA A 715 -12.54 -4.87 26.52
N ILE A 716 -11.88 -6.00 26.80
CA ILE A 716 -12.53 -7.31 26.96
C ILE A 716 -11.95 -8.16 28.09
N LEU A 717 -10.62 -8.29 28.23
CA LEU A 717 -9.98 -9.17 29.21
C LEU A 717 -8.99 -8.37 30.05
N PRO A 718 -9.19 -8.26 31.38
CA PRO A 718 -8.25 -7.58 32.25
C PRO A 718 -6.83 -8.15 32.12
N GLY A 719 -5.87 -7.27 31.85
CA GLY A 719 -4.44 -7.63 31.75
C GLY A 719 -3.98 -8.05 30.36
N ILE A 720 -4.87 -8.25 29.39
CA ILE A 720 -4.51 -8.69 28.03
C ILE A 720 -4.95 -7.69 26.96
N TRP A 721 -6.24 -7.31 26.94
CA TRP A 721 -6.87 -6.59 25.83
C TRP A 721 -7.74 -5.41 26.28
#